data_AF-A0A7I7W5C4-F1
#
_entry.id   AF-A0A7I7W5C4-F1
#
_cell.length_a   1.000
_cell.length_b   1.000
_cell.length_c   1.000
_cell.angle_alpha   90.00
_cell.angle_beta   90.00
_cell.angle_gamma   90.00
#
_symmetry.space_group_name_H-M   'P 1'
#
loop_
_entity.id
_entity.type
_entity.pdbx_description
1 polymer ?
#
loop_
_entity_poly.entity_id
_entity_poly.type
_entity_poly.pdbx_seq_one_letter_code
_entity_poly.pdbx_strand_id
1 'polypeptide(L)'
;MFRDRREAGRVLAGLLEAYRDRPDVVVLGLARGGVPVAWEVAAALHAPLDTFIVRKLGVPGHEEFAAGALASGGRVVINDDVVRGLQITPQQLRDVAEREGRELIRREAAYRDGRKPIDVAGKTVILVDDGLATGASMFAAVQALREAEPAHIVIAVPAAPESTCREFAGLVDDMVCASMPTPFLAVGASFWDFRQVSDDEVRTLLATSTTGVATTSVAETAAEIIGRVAVDAPGGVPPGEVLSDLIGDARIVLIGESTHGTQEFYQARAEITKWLIDEKGFCAVAAEADWPDAYRVNRYVRGQGTDTTAEEALRGFERFPSWMWRNVVVRDFVEWLRGNNRRREAQYRRQTGFYGLDLYSLHRSMHEVVSYLDRIDPMAAARARARYACFDHSSADDGQAYGFAAAFGAGPSCERHAIEQLVDIQRNALDYARRDGLLAEDELFYAEQNAQVVRNAERYYRAMFGGRVTSWNLRDQHMAQTLQALLAHLDRHYEVPPARIVVWAHNSHVGDARATEVSADGQLTLGQLVRERYRDDCRLIGFTTYTGTVTAASEWGGAAERKTVRPALPGSVEEMFHETGKSAFMVSSDSDATAALDMVRLGRAIGVIYLPATERQSHYYHVRPADQFDAMLHIEKTEALEPLEMTSQWITGETPETYPTGL
;
A
#
# COMPACT_ATOMS: atom_id res chain seq x y z
N MET A 1 -0.44 -8.37 -6.67
CA MET A 1 -0.15 -9.76 -7.12
C MET A 1 -1.32 -10.67 -6.79
N PHE A 2 -1.70 -11.52 -7.73
CA PHE A 2 -2.68 -12.60 -7.55
C PHE A 2 -2.01 -13.86 -6.97
N ARG A 3 -2.76 -14.68 -6.25
CA ARG A 3 -2.30 -15.97 -5.71
C ARG A 3 -2.05 -16.96 -6.84
N ASP A 4 -3.02 -17.11 -7.72
CA ASP A 4 -3.00 -18.00 -8.89
C ASP A 4 -3.96 -17.48 -9.97
N ARG A 5 -4.10 -18.22 -11.08
CA ARG A 5 -5.02 -17.87 -12.19
C ARG A 5 -6.50 -17.89 -11.79
N ARG A 6 -6.88 -18.70 -10.80
CA ARG A 6 -8.29 -18.81 -10.39
C ARG A 6 -8.72 -17.55 -9.66
N GLU A 7 -7.89 -17.09 -8.74
CA GLU A 7 -8.16 -15.83 -8.05
C GLU A 7 -8.21 -14.66 -9.02
N ALA A 8 -7.25 -14.56 -9.94
CA ALA A 8 -7.25 -13.54 -10.96
C ALA A 8 -8.55 -13.55 -11.79
N GLY A 9 -9.07 -14.73 -12.13
CA GLY A 9 -10.36 -14.90 -12.79
C GLY A 9 -11.54 -14.39 -11.96
N ARG A 10 -11.57 -14.63 -10.64
CA ARG A 10 -12.63 -14.13 -9.75
C ARG A 10 -12.61 -12.61 -9.60
N VAL A 11 -11.42 -12.02 -9.47
CA VAL A 11 -11.27 -10.56 -9.44
C VAL A 11 -11.77 -9.95 -10.75
N LEU A 12 -11.36 -10.54 -11.87
CA LEU A 12 -11.78 -10.09 -13.21
C LEU A 12 -13.29 -10.26 -13.42
N ALA A 13 -13.89 -11.32 -12.89
CA ALA A 13 -15.33 -11.54 -12.95
C ALA A 13 -16.13 -10.43 -12.23
N GLY A 14 -15.65 -9.94 -11.09
CA GLY A 14 -16.27 -8.82 -10.38
C GLY A 14 -16.30 -7.53 -11.22
N LEU A 15 -15.24 -7.28 -12.00
CA LEU A 15 -15.18 -6.13 -12.92
C LEU A 15 -16.10 -6.29 -14.14
N LEU A 16 -16.56 -7.51 -14.43
CA LEU A 16 -17.41 -7.84 -15.57
C LEU A 16 -18.87 -8.07 -15.17
N GLU A 17 -19.28 -7.69 -13.96
CA GLU A 17 -20.62 -7.99 -13.44
C GLU A 17 -21.76 -7.48 -14.32
N ALA A 18 -21.55 -6.38 -15.06
CA ALA A 18 -22.51 -5.84 -16.02
C ALA A 18 -22.90 -6.83 -17.16
N TYR A 19 -22.11 -7.89 -17.37
CA TYR A 19 -22.35 -8.92 -18.38
C TYR A 19 -23.08 -10.16 -17.84
N ARG A 20 -23.35 -10.23 -16.53
CA ARG A 20 -23.97 -11.40 -15.87
C ARG A 20 -25.38 -11.65 -16.40
N ASP A 21 -25.74 -12.93 -16.55
CA ASP A 21 -27.08 -13.40 -16.96
C ASP A 21 -27.55 -12.92 -18.34
N ARG A 22 -26.65 -12.37 -19.15
CA ARG A 22 -26.95 -11.97 -20.52
C ARG A 22 -26.93 -13.18 -21.46
N PRO A 23 -28.04 -13.48 -22.17
CA PRO A 23 -28.12 -14.65 -23.04
C PRO A 23 -27.25 -14.55 -24.30
N ASP A 24 -26.78 -13.35 -24.64
CA ASP A 24 -25.94 -13.07 -25.81
C ASP A 24 -24.43 -13.07 -25.48
N VAL A 25 -24.03 -13.33 -24.23
CA VAL A 25 -22.62 -13.33 -23.81
C VAL A 25 -21.98 -14.71 -23.97
N VAL A 26 -20.75 -14.75 -24.46
CA VAL A 26 -19.90 -15.94 -24.56
C VAL A 26 -18.51 -15.60 -24.05
N VAL A 27 -17.92 -16.50 -23.26
CA VAL A 27 -16.56 -16.31 -22.74
C VAL A 27 -15.60 -17.25 -23.46
N LEU A 28 -14.54 -16.69 -24.02
CA LEU A 28 -13.49 -17.42 -24.73
C LEU A 28 -12.16 -17.29 -24.01
N GLY A 29 -11.60 -18.40 -23.55
CA GLY A 29 -10.27 -18.44 -22.96
C GLY A 29 -9.17 -18.72 -23.98
N LEU A 30 -8.18 -17.81 -24.08
CA LEU A 30 -6.98 -18.01 -24.89
C LEU A 30 -6.14 -19.17 -24.36
N ALA A 31 -5.95 -20.20 -25.18
CA ALA A 31 -5.24 -21.38 -24.74
C ALA A 31 -3.72 -21.11 -24.59
N ARG A 32 -3.07 -21.56 -23.51
CA ARG A 32 -3.59 -22.39 -22.40
C ARG A 32 -3.86 -21.59 -21.12
N GLY A 33 -3.06 -20.56 -20.88
CA GLY A 33 -3.05 -19.78 -19.65
C GLY A 33 -4.36 -19.07 -19.36
N GLY A 34 -5.05 -18.58 -20.38
CA GLY A 34 -6.33 -17.89 -20.25
C GLY A 34 -7.50 -18.76 -19.83
N VAL A 35 -7.47 -20.09 -20.05
CA VAL A 35 -8.65 -20.95 -19.81
C VAL A 35 -9.05 -21.05 -18.33
N PRO A 36 -8.13 -21.24 -17.36
CA PRO A 36 -8.47 -21.16 -15.93
C PRO A 36 -9.08 -19.83 -15.49
N VAL A 37 -8.59 -18.71 -16.05
CA VAL A 37 -9.13 -17.38 -15.76
C VAL A 37 -10.54 -17.24 -16.37
N ALA A 38 -10.68 -17.62 -17.64
CA ALA A 38 -11.92 -17.59 -18.40
C ALA A 38 -13.01 -18.45 -17.75
N TRP A 39 -12.65 -19.58 -17.16
CA TRP A 39 -13.60 -20.46 -16.49
C TRP A 39 -14.25 -19.78 -15.28
N GLU A 40 -13.46 -19.11 -14.43
CA GLU A 40 -14.01 -18.40 -13.26
C GLU A 40 -14.88 -17.20 -13.70
N VAL A 41 -14.48 -16.49 -14.77
CA VAL A 41 -15.30 -15.44 -15.39
C VAL A 41 -16.62 -16.01 -15.92
N ALA A 42 -16.57 -17.06 -16.74
CA ALA A 42 -17.75 -17.67 -17.33
C ALA A 42 -18.73 -18.23 -16.29
N ALA A 43 -18.20 -18.89 -15.25
CA ALA A 43 -18.99 -19.42 -14.15
C ALA A 43 -19.71 -18.31 -13.37
N ALA A 44 -19.02 -17.19 -13.08
CA ALA A 44 -19.60 -16.06 -12.38
C ALA A 44 -20.66 -15.31 -13.21
N LEU A 45 -20.46 -15.20 -14.52
CA LEU A 45 -21.40 -14.54 -15.43
C LEU A 45 -22.57 -15.43 -15.88
N HIS A 46 -22.54 -16.72 -15.52
CA HIS A 46 -23.45 -17.76 -16.03
C HIS A 46 -23.44 -17.86 -17.57
N ALA A 47 -22.27 -17.65 -18.18
CA ALA A 47 -22.10 -17.62 -19.62
C ALA A 47 -21.43 -18.92 -20.13
N PRO A 48 -21.69 -19.35 -21.38
CA PRO A 48 -20.98 -20.47 -21.99
C PRO A 48 -19.49 -20.18 -22.12
N LEU A 49 -18.66 -21.17 -21.73
CA LEU A 49 -17.21 -21.15 -21.90
C LEU A 49 -16.78 -22.00 -23.11
N ASP A 50 -15.88 -21.47 -23.93
CA ASP A 50 -15.08 -22.26 -24.87
C ASP A 50 -13.62 -21.77 -24.86
N THR A 51 -12.74 -22.53 -25.50
CA THR A 51 -11.35 -22.12 -25.72
C THR A 51 -11.17 -21.54 -27.11
N PHE A 52 -10.36 -20.48 -27.20
CA PHE A 52 -9.92 -19.91 -28.46
C PHE A 52 -8.43 -20.17 -28.66
N ILE A 53 -8.11 -20.93 -29.70
CA ILE A 53 -6.73 -21.33 -30.00
C ILE A 53 -6.22 -20.45 -31.14
N VAL A 54 -5.13 -19.74 -30.84
CA VAL A 54 -4.42 -18.89 -31.79
C VAL A 54 -2.94 -19.27 -31.79
N ARG A 55 -2.35 -19.31 -32.98
CA ARG A 55 -0.94 -19.56 -33.22
C ARG A 55 -0.35 -18.36 -33.97
N LYS A 56 0.76 -17.83 -33.48
CA LYS A 56 1.47 -16.76 -34.16
C LYS A 56 2.22 -17.32 -35.37
N LEU A 57 2.12 -16.65 -36.51
CA LEU A 57 2.98 -16.91 -37.66
C LEU A 57 4.26 -16.09 -37.49
N GLY A 58 5.31 -16.75 -36.97
CA GLY A 58 6.61 -16.13 -36.78
C GLY A 58 7.28 -15.74 -38.10
N VAL A 59 8.06 -14.66 -38.08
CA VAL A 59 8.91 -14.32 -39.24
C VAL A 59 9.99 -15.42 -39.38
N PRO A 60 10.22 -15.98 -40.58
CA PRO A 60 11.27 -16.96 -40.80
C PRO A 60 12.65 -16.43 -40.37
N GLY A 61 13.33 -17.13 -39.46
CA GLY A 61 14.64 -16.72 -38.90
C GLY A 61 14.56 -15.73 -37.72
N HIS A 62 13.37 -15.23 -37.41
CA HIS A 62 13.08 -14.25 -36.36
C HIS A 62 11.73 -14.58 -35.71
N GLU A 63 11.65 -15.76 -35.11
CA GLU A 63 10.40 -16.37 -34.65
C GLU A 63 9.71 -15.56 -33.53
N GLU A 64 10.47 -14.68 -32.86
CA GLU A 64 10.02 -13.69 -31.89
C GLU A 64 9.16 -12.56 -32.48
N PHE A 65 9.26 -12.26 -33.78
CA PHE A 65 8.43 -11.28 -34.48
C PHE A 65 7.25 -11.94 -35.21
N ALA A 66 6.07 -11.29 -35.23
CA ALA A 66 4.85 -11.83 -35.83
C ALA A 66 4.64 -11.26 -37.24
N ALA A 67 4.64 -12.12 -38.26
CA ALA A 67 4.18 -11.78 -39.61
C ALA A 67 2.65 -11.90 -39.76
N GLY A 68 2.02 -12.63 -38.85
CA GLY A 68 0.58 -12.88 -38.86
C GLY A 68 0.18 -13.83 -37.75
N ALA A 69 -1.01 -14.40 -37.85
CA ALA A 69 -1.51 -15.42 -36.96
C ALA A 69 -2.50 -16.36 -37.66
N LEU A 70 -2.63 -17.54 -37.08
CA LEU A 70 -3.58 -18.57 -37.45
C LEU A 70 -4.52 -18.83 -36.28
N ALA A 71 -5.82 -18.84 -36.54
CA ALA A 71 -6.84 -19.09 -35.52
C ALA A 71 -7.69 -20.32 -35.83
N SER A 72 -8.49 -20.69 -34.83
CA SER A 72 -9.46 -21.79 -34.90
C SER A 72 -10.33 -21.69 -36.16
N GLY A 73 -10.54 -22.81 -36.85
CA GLY A 73 -11.24 -22.86 -38.14
C GLY A 73 -10.38 -22.59 -39.38
N GLY A 74 -9.05 -22.56 -39.23
CA GLY A 74 -8.11 -22.45 -40.36
C GLY A 74 -7.95 -21.04 -40.93
N ARG A 75 -8.38 -20.02 -40.18
CA ARG A 75 -8.30 -18.63 -40.62
C ARG A 75 -6.90 -18.08 -40.41
N VAL A 76 -6.35 -17.46 -41.45
CA VAL A 76 -5.01 -16.87 -41.48
C VAL A 76 -5.14 -15.36 -41.60
N VAL A 77 -4.64 -14.63 -40.60
CA VAL A 77 -4.52 -13.16 -40.62
C VAL A 77 -3.06 -12.80 -40.83
N ILE A 78 -2.76 -11.93 -41.78
CA ILE A 78 -1.39 -11.53 -42.14
C ILE A 78 -1.23 -10.02 -41.93
N ASN A 79 -0.09 -9.61 -41.40
CA ASN A 79 0.31 -8.21 -41.38
C ASN A 79 1.06 -7.87 -42.68
N ASP A 80 0.34 -7.27 -43.63
CA ASP A 80 0.87 -6.95 -44.96
C ASP A 80 2.05 -5.98 -44.95
N ASP A 81 2.19 -5.14 -43.91
CA ASP A 81 3.29 -4.19 -43.79
C ASP A 81 4.57 -4.88 -43.32
N VAL A 82 4.46 -5.84 -42.39
CA VAL A 82 5.59 -6.69 -41.96
C VAL A 82 6.05 -7.61 -43.09
N VAL A 83 5.12 -8.23 -43.81
CA VAL A 83 5.43 -9.11 -44.95
C VAL A 83 6.15 -8.34 -46.06
N ARG A 84 5.67 -7.13 -46.39
CA ARG A 84 6.33 -6.26 -47.39
C ARG A 84 7.67 -5.72 -46.91
N GLY A 85 7.75 -5.27 -45.67
CA GLY A 85 8.96 -4.67 -45.10
C GLY A 85 10.13 -5.65 -44.97
N LEU A 86 9.84 -6.93 -44.69
CA LEU A 86 10.85 -7.98 -44.52
C LEU A 86 11.02 -8.88 -45.76
N GLN A 87 10.37 -8.53 -46.87
CA GLN A 87 10.39 -9.29 -48.13
C GLN A 87 10.10 -10.80 -47.94
N ILE A 88 9.14 -11.13 -47.06
CA ILE A 88 8.79 -12.52 -46.76
C ILE A 88 8.12 -13.12 -48.00
N THR A 89 8.69 -14.20 -48.53
CA THR A 89 8.12 -14.82 -49.72
C THR A 89 6.81 -15.56 -49.40
N PRO A 90 5.87 -15.66 -50.37
CA PRO A 90 4.65 -16.44 -50.18
C PRO A 90 4.91 -17.91 -49.80
N GLN A 91 6.04 -18.48 -50.22
CA GLN A 91 6.39 -19.86 -49.87
C GLN A 91 6.79 -19.98 -48.40
N GLN A 92 7.64 -19.08 -47.91
CA GLN A 92 8.05 -19.09 -46.50
C GLN A 92 6.86 -18.88 -45.56
N LEU A 93 5.92 -18.01 -45.93
CA LEU A 93 4.71 -17.79 -45.14
C LEU A 93 3.79 -19.02 -45.13
N ARG A 94 3.65 -19.71 -46.27
CA ARG A 94 2.91 -20.99 -46.35
C ARG A 94 3.54 -22.06 -45.47
N ASP A 95 4.86 -22.22 -45.51
CA ASP A 95 5.55 -23.25 -44.72
C ASP A 95 5.35 -23.03 -43.20
N VAL A 96 5.41 -21.77 -42.75
CA VAL A 96 5.11 -21.39 -41.36
C VAL A 96 3.63 -21.64 -41.03
N ALA A 97 2.70 -21.22 -41.90
CA ALA A 97 1.27 -21.42 -41.69
C ALA A 97 0.86 -22.90 -41.63
N GLU A 98 1.45 -23.76 -42.47
CA GLU A 98 1.20 -25.21 -42.43
C GLU A 98 1.71 -25.83 -41.12
N ARG A 99 2.91 -25.45 -40.68
CA ARG A 99 3.49 -25.95 -39.43
C ARG A 99 2.63 -25.56 -38.23
N GLU A 100 2.28 -24.28 -38.13
CA GLU A 100 1.43 -23.76 -37.06
C GLU A 100 0.00 -24.33 -37.14
N GLY A 101 -0.51 -24.60 -38.34
CA GLY A 101 -1.82 -25.21 -38.57
C GLY A 101 -1.93 -26.66 -38.12
N ARG A 102 -0.89 -27.48 -38.33
CA ARG A 102 -0.88 -28.85 -37.78
C ARG A 102 -0.95 -28.86 -36.26
N GLU A 103 -0.23 -27.95 -35.61
CA GLU A 103 -0.26 -27.82 -34.14
C GLU A 103 -1.59 -27.25 -33.65
N LEU A 104 -2.18 -26.29 -34.36
CA LEU A 104 -3.50 -25.75 -34.04
C LEU A 104 -4.57 -26.86 -34.08
N ILE A 105 -4.61 -27.64 -35.16
CA ILE A 105 -5.56 -28.76 -35.33
C ILE A 105 -5.37 -29.80 -34.22
N ARG A 106 -4.12 -30.13 -33.88
CA ARG A 106 -3.81 -31.07 -32.79
C ARG A 106 -4.40 -30.59 -31.46
N ARG A 107 -4.24 -29.30 -31.12
CA ARG A 107 -4.76 -28.73 -29.86
C ARG A 107 -6.27 -28.60 -29.86
N GLU A 108 -6.88 -28.20 -30.98
CA GLU A 108 -8.34 -28.15 -31.12
C GLU A 108 -8.96 -29.53 -30.87
N ALA A 109 -8.39 -30.57 -31.48
CA ALA A 109 -8.83 -31.95 -31.28
C ALA A 109 -8.65 -32.40 -29.82
N ALA A 110 -7.50 -32.07 -29.21
CA ALA A 110 -7.19 -32.44 -27.83
C ALA A 110 -8.11 -31.76 -26.79
N TYR A 111 -8.51 -30.50 -27.00
CA TYR A 111 -9.29 -29.75 -26.01
C TYR A 111 -10.80 -29.95 -26.16
N ARG A 112 -11.31 -30.08 -27.40
CA ARG A 112 -12.76 -30.14 -27.64
C ARG A 112 -13.34 -31.54 -27.53
N ASP A 113 -12.54 -32.60 -27.61
CA ASP A 113 -12.98 -34.00 -27.51
C ASP A 113 -14.22 -34.30 -28.39
N GLY A 114 -14.21 -33.80 -29.62
CA GLY A 114 -15.30 -33.94 -30.59
C GLY A 114 -16.45 -32.92 -30.48
N ARG A 115 -16.43 -32.01 -29.48
CA ARG A 115 -17.40 -30.90 -29.39
C ARG A 115 -17.16 -29.86 -30.51
N LYS A 116 -18.25 -29.28 -31.01
CA LYS A 116 -18.18 -28.18 -31.98
C LYS A 116 -17.78 -26.87 -31.26
N PRO A 117 -17.04 -25.96 -31.93
CA PRO A 117 -16.80 -24.62 -31.42
C PRO A 117 -18.12 -23.90 -31.13
N ILE A 118 -18.14 -23.05 -30.10
CA ILE A 118 -19.32 -22.21 -29.85
C ILE A 118 -19.46 -21.17 -30.97
N ASP A 119 -20.70 -21.00 -31.45
CA ASP A 119 -21.04 -19.94 -32.40
C ASP A 119 -21.03 -18.57 -31.69
N VAL A 120 -20.28 -17.65 -32.28
CA VAL A 120 -20.04 -16.28 -31.77
C VAL A 120 -20.71 -15.20 -32.62
N ALA A 121 -21.29 -15.56 -33.76
CA ALA A 121 -21.92 -14.59 -34.66
C ALA A 121 -23.07 -13.87 -33.95
N GLY A 122 -23.07 -12.53 -34.02
CA GLY A 122 -24.07 -11.67 -33.39
C GLY A 122 -24.06 -11.66 -31.85
N LYS A 123 -23.03 -12.23 -31.21
CA LYS A 123 -22.90 -12.30 -29.74
C LYS A 123 -21.88 -11.33 -29.17
N THR A 124 -21.98 -11.06 -27.87
CA THR A 124 -20.95 -10.36 -27.10
C THR A 124 -19.89 -11.37 -26.66
N VAL A 125 -18.68 -11.25 -27.19
CA VAL A 125 -17.57 -12.18 -26.91
C VAL A 125 -16.62 -11.55 -25.90
N ILE A 126 -16.50 -12.15 -24.72
CA ILE A 126 -15.49 -11.79 -23.73
C ILE A 126 -14.27 -12.69 -23.93
N LEU A 127 -13.19 -12.12 -24.46
CA LEU A 127 -11.93 -12.80 -24.75
C LEU A 127 -10.97 -12.62 -23.57
N VAL A 128 -10.60 -13.74 -22.94
CA VAL A 128 -9.86 -13.77 -21.68
C VAL A 128 -8.48 -14.42 -21.85
N ASP A 129 -7.45 -13.80 -21.28
CA ASP A 129 -6.10 -14.38 -21.13
C ASP A 129 -5.56 -14.20 -19.70
N ASP A 130 -4.48 -14.89 -19.33
CA ASP A 130 -3.87 -14.75 -17.99
C ASP A 130 -3.04 -13.46 -17.80
N GLY A 131 -2.77 -12.74 -18.89
CA GLY A 131 -2.27 -11.37 -18.90
C GLY A 131 -1.83 -10.94 -20.28
N LEU A 132 -1.53 -9.66 -20.47
CA LEU A 132 -0.97 -9.13 -21.72
C LEU A 132 0.41 -8.57 -21.45
N ALA A 133 1.44 -9.09 -22.12
CA ALA A 133 2.75 -8.45 -22.16
C ALA A 133 2.84 -7.50 -23.36
N THR A 134 2.97 -8.04 -24.57
CA THR A 134 3.05 -7.28 -25.82
C THR A 134 1.71 -7.24 -26.57
N GLY A 135 0.74 -8.07 -26.17
CA GLY A 135 -0.56 -8.12 -26.82
C GLY A 135 -0.63 -8.92 -28.13
N ALA A 136 0.48 -9.41 -28.69
CA ALA A 136 0.50 -9.99 -30.03
C ALA A 136 -0.50 -11.15 -30.23
N SER A 137 -0.59 -12.08 -29.27
CA SER A 137 -1.56 -13.19 -29.33
C SER A 137 -3.02 -12.72 -29.24
N MET A 138 -3.26 -11.71 -28.40
CA MET A 138 -4.59 -11.11 -28.22
C MET A 138 -5.03 -10.34 -29.46
N PHE A 139 -4.11 -9.57 -30.07
CA PHE A 139 -4.36 -8.86 -31.32
C PHE A 139 -4.76 -9.82 -32.44
N ALA A 140 -3.99 -10.89 -32.60
CA ALA A 140 -4.30 -11.96 -33.54
C ALA A 140 -5.68 -12.59 -33.29
N ALA A 141 -6.03 -12.79 -32.02
CA ALA A 141 -7.31 -13.36 -31.64
C ALA A 141 -8.49 -12.44 -31.98
N VAL A 142 -8.36 -11.14 -31.69
CA VAL A 142 -9.37 -10.13 -32.05
C VAL A 142 -9.58 -10.07 -33.56
N GLN A 143 -8.51 -10.07 -34.36
CA GLN A 143 -8.63 -10.04 -35.83
C GLN A 143 -9.37 -11.26 -36.36
N ALA A 144 -9.03 -12.46 -35.87
CA ALA A 144 -9.73 -13.68 -36.26
C ALA A 144 -11.19 -13.73 -35.81
N LEU A 145 -11.50 -13.17 -34.63
CA LEU A 145 -12.87 -13.09 -34.12
C LEU A 145 -13.74 -12.12 -34.92
N ARG A 146 -13.19 -11.00 -35.40
CA ARG A 146 -13.95 -10.04 -36.22
C ARG A 146 -14.53 -10.66 -37.48
N GLU A 147 -13.82 -11.58 -38.13
CA GLU A 147 -14.35 -12.32 -39.29
C GLU A 147 -15.47 -13.32 -38.93
N ALA A 148 -15.66 -13.62 -37.65
CA ALA A 148 -16.79 -14.42 -37.17
C ALA A 148 -18.04 -13.57 -36.87
N GLU A 149 -17.98 -12.27 -37.16
CA GLU A 149 -19.07 -11.30 -37.03
C GLU A 149 -19.77 -11.28 -35.64
N PRO A 150 -19.02 -11.19 -34.52
CA PRO A 150 -19.62 -10.94 -33.22
C PRO A 150 -20.26 -9.55 -33.17
N ALA A 151 -21.25 -9.37 -32.29
CA ALA A 151 -21.85 -8.06 -32.07
C ALA A 151 -20.89 -7.12 -31.33
N HIS A 152 -20.18 -7.65 -30.34
CA HIS A 152 -19.18 -6.93 -29.54
C HIS A 152 -18.01 -7.85 -29.17
N ILE A 153 -16.82 -7.29 -29.05
CA ILE A 153 -15.62 -7.95 -28.52
C ILE A 153 -15.18 -7.18 -27.28
N VAL A 154 -15.07 -7.89 -26.16
CA VAL A 154 -14.56 -7.38 -24.88
C VAL A 154 -13.27 -8.12 -24.56
N ILE A 155 -12.18 -7.43 -24.29
CA ILE A 155 -10.97 -8.06 -23.75
C ILE A 155 -11.01 -7.97 -22.25
N ALA A 156 -10.72 -9.07 -21.57
CA ALA A 156 -10.59 -9.09 -20.12
C ALA A 156 -9.32 -9.82 -19.68
N VAL A 157 -8.42 -9.13 -18.97
CA VAL A 157 -7.16 -9.71 -18.50
C VAL A 157 -6.81 -9.30 -17.07
N PRO A 158 -6.13 -10.15 -16.29
CA PRO A 158 -5.72 -9.80 -14.92
C PRO A 158 -4.67 -8.70 -14.85
N ALA A 159 -3.65 -8.75 -15.71
CA ALA A 159 -2.53 -7.82 -15.66
C ALA A 159 -1.98 -7.47 -17.05
N ALA A 160 -1.72 -6.20 -17.30
CA ALA A 160 -1.13 -5.70 -18.54
C ALA A 160 -0.46 -4.32 -18.38
N PRO A 161 0.51 -3.93 -19.24
CA PRO A 161 1.00 -2.55 -19.29
C PRO A 161 -0.12 -1.58 -19.68
N GLU A 162 -0.15 -0.40 -19.06
CA GLU A 162 -1.13 0.66 -19.39
C GLU A 162 -1.10 1.02 -20.89
N SER A 163 0.09 1.08 -21.50
CA SER A 163 0.24 1.36 -22.92
C SER A 163 -0.47 0.34 -23.81
N THR A 164 -0.39 -0.95 -23.46
CA THR A 164 -1.04 -2.03 -24.21
C THR A 164 -2.56 -2.00 -24.01
N CYS A 165 -3.04 -1.72 -22.80
CA CYS A 165 -4.48 -1.53 -22.55
C CYS A 165 -5.06 -0.39 -23.40
N ARG A 166 -4.36 0.75 -23.49
CA ARG A 166 -4.80 1.89 -24.32
C ARG A 166 -4.85 1.55 -25.81
N GLU A 167 -3.88 0.78 -26.30
CA GLU A 167 -3.87 0.32 -27.69
C GLU A 167 -5.09 -0.57 -27.99
N PHE A 168 -5.39 -1.53 -27.11
CA PHE A 168 -6.55 -2.40 -27.27
C PHE A 168 -7.88 -1.69 -27.09
N ALA A 169 -7.98 -0.71 -26.20
CA ALA A 169 -9.20 0.09 -26.03
C ALA A 169 -9.63 0.82 -27.33
N GLY A 170 -8.70 1.06 -28.26
CA GLY A 170 -9.01 1.58 -29.61
C GLY A 170 -9.40 0.51 -30.64
N LEU A 171 -9.27 -0.78 -30.31
CA LEU A 171 -9.47 -1.92 -31.22
C LEU A 171 -10.68 -2.79 -30.86
N VAL A 172 -11.20 -2.71 -29.65
CA VAL A 172 -12.34 -3.53 -29.19
C VAL A 172 -13.41 -2.64 -28.56
N ASP A 173 -14.60 -3.20 -28.33
CA ASP A 173 -15.72 -2.47 -27.75
C ASP A 173 -15.47 -2.11 -26.28
N ASP A 174 -14.73 -2.96 -25.56
CA ASP A 174 -14.36 -2.74 -24.16
C ASP A 174 -13.05 -3.47 -23.78
N MET A 175 -12.26 -2.86 -22.90
CA MET A 175 -10.97 -3.36 -22.41
C MET A 175 -10.95 -3.33 -20.88
N VAL A 176 -11.08 -4.50 -20.27
CA VAL A 176 -11.10 -4.68 -18.81
C VAL A 176 -9.76 -5.26 -18.35
N CYS A 177 -9.04 -4.50 -17.51
CA CYS A 177 -7.78 -4.94 -16.93
C CYS A 177 -7.81 -4.76 -15.41
N ALA A 178 -7.60 -5.84 -14.64
CA ALA A 178 -7.69 -5.76 -13.19
C ALA A 178 -6.52 -4.98 -12.57
N SER A 179 -5.29 -5.15 -13.07
CA SER A 179 -4.11 -4.43 -12.59
C SER A 179 -3.22 -3.98 -13.74
N MET A 180 -2.64 -2.78 -13.65
CA MET A 180 -1.70 -2.23 -14.62
C MET A 180 -0.38 -1.83 -13.92
N PRO A 181 0.45 -2.82 -13.52
CA PRO A 181 1.64 -2.55 -12.71
C PRO A 181 2.69 -1.73 -13.49
N THR A 182 3.40 -0.84 -12.79
CA THR A 182 4.44 0.00 -13.36
C THR A 182 5.69 -0.03 -12.47
N PRO A 183 6.85 -0.57 -12.95
CA PRO A 183 7.07 -1.11 -14.30
C PRO A 183 6.41 -2.47 -14.51
N PHE A 184 5.84 -2.69 -15.70
CA PHE A 184 5.39 -4.02 -16.09
C PHE A 184 6.59 -4.88 -16.49
N LEU A 185 6.87 -5.93 -15.72
CA LEU A 185 8.01 -6.83 -15.98
C LEU A 185 7.61 -8.00 -16.87
N ALA A 186 6.64 -8.81 -16.43
CA ALA A 186 6.12 -9.96 -17.15
C ALA A 186 4.76 -10.36 -16.57
N VAL A 187 3.94 -11.07 -17.35
CA VAL A 187 2.63 -11.59 -16.88
C VAL A 187 2.81 -12.43 -15.61
N GLY A 188 3.78 -13.34 -15.59
CA GLY A 188 4.03 -14.21 -14.43
C GLY A 188 4.42 -13.47 -13.15
N ALA A 189 4.96 -12.25 -13.23
CA ALA A 189 5.31 -11.45 -12.06
C ALA A 189 4.06 -10.90 -11.34
N SER A 190 2.89 -10.98 -11.97
CA SER A 190 1.63 -10.62 -11.35
C SER A 190 1.03 -11.76 -10.52
N PHE A 191 1.65 -12.95 -10.47
CA PHE A 191 1.15 -14.14 -9.80
C PHE A 191 2.17 -14.75 -8.83
N TRP A 192 1.72 -15.19 -7.65
CA TRP A 192 2.52 -15.99 -6.71
C TRP A 192 2.75 -17.41 -7.25
N ASP A 193 1.69 -18.05 -7.74
CA ASP A 193 1.73 -19.34 -8.42
C ASP A 193 1.40 -19.16 -9.91
N PHE A 194 2.44 -19.19 -10.74
CA PHE A 194 2.34 -19.12 -12.19
C PHE A 194 2.75 -20.42 -12.88
N ARG A 195 2.50 -21.58 -12.25
CA ARG A 195 2.79 -22.89 -12.86
C ARG A 195 2.12 -23.04 -14.22
N GLN A 196 2.75 -23.80 -15.12
CA GLN A 196 2.25 -23.98 -16.47
C GLN A 196 0.95 -24.77 -16.47
N VAL A 197 -0.09 -24.22 -17.13
CA VAL A 197 -1.39 -24.89 -17.31
C VAL A 197 -1.21 -26.09 -18.24
N SER A 198 -1.68 -27.25 -17.80
CA SER A 198 -1.60 -28.51 -18.56
C SER A 198 -2.78 -28.67 -19.52
N ASP A 199 -2.61 -29.49 -20.55
CA ASP A 199 -3.70 -29.81 -21.49
C ASP A 199 -4.85 -30.54 -20.78
N ASP A 200 -4.54 -31.38 -19.78
CA ASP A 200 -5.53 -32.08 -18.94
C ASP A 200 -6.37 -31.10 -18.11
N GLU A 201 -5.76 -30.05 -17.58
CA GLU A 201 -6.44 -28.99 -16.85
C GLU A 201 -7.40 -28.22 -17.75
N VAL A 202 -6.97 -27.85 -18.97
CA VAL A 202 -7.83 -27.21 -19.98
C VAL A 202 -9.03 -28.10 -20.30
N ARG A 203 -8.83 -29.39 -20.56
CA ARG A 203 -9.94 -30.33 -20.83
C ARG A 203 -10.92 -30.41 -19.66
N THR A 204 -10.41 -30.48 -18.43
CA THR A 204 -11.21 -30.59 -17.21
C THR A 204 -12.10 -29.36 -17.03
N LEU A 205 -11.53 -28.17 -17.20
CA LEU A 205 -12.27 -26.90 -17.10
C LEU A 205 -13.32 -26.78 -18.21
N LEU A 206 -12.96 -27.09 -19.46
CA LEU A 206 -13.93 -27.05 -20.56
C LEU A 206 -15.06 -28.08 -20.40
N ALA A 207 -14.84 -29.20 -19.72
CA ALA A 207 -15.87 -30.21 -19.45
C ALA A 207 -16.78 -29.84 -18.27
N THR A 208 -16.35 -28.89 -17.42
CA THR A 208 -17.11 -28.46 -16.25
C THR A 208 -18.06 -27.34 -16.64
N SER A 209 -19.37 -27.56 -16.48
CA SER A 209 -20.40 -26.60 -16.92
C SER A 209 -20.28 -25.26 -16.19
N THR A 210 -20.32 -24.17 -16.95
CA THR A 210 -20.42 -22.78 -16.46
C THR A 210 -21.85 -22.24 -16.56
N THR A 211 -22.75 -22.98 -17.21
CA THR A 211 -24.17 -22.66 -17.37
C THR A 211 -25.04 -23.71 -16.67
N GLY A 212 -26.14 -23.30 -16.01
CA GLY A 212 -27.13 -24.23 -15.46
C GLY A 212 -26.92 -24.73 -14.02
N VAL A 213 -26.11 -24.06 -13.21
CA VAL A 213 -26.17 -24.22 -11.74
C VAL A 213 -27.06 -23.12 -11.18
N ALA A 214 -28.36 -23.37 -11.10
CA ALA A 214 -29.25 -22.57 -10.26
C ALA A 214 -29.81 -23.47 -9.15
N THR A 215 -29.17 -23.42 -7.99
CA THR A 215 -29.92 -23.25 -6.75
C THR A 215 -29.57 -21.87 -6.23
N THR A 216 -30.56 -21.00 -6.20
CA THR A 216 -30.60 -19.77 -5.43
C THR A 216 -30.23 -20.03 -3.97
N SER A 217 -28.93 -20.03 -3.66
CA SER A 217 -28.49 -19.07 -2.67
C SER A 217 -28.13 -17.83 -3.47
N VAL A 218 -28.77 -16.69 -3.20
CA VAL A 218 -28.03 -15.43 -3.40
C VAL A 218 -26.77 -15.65 -2.56
N ALA A 219 -25.63 -15.84 -3.22
CA ALA A 219 -24.38 -15.98 -2.48
C ALA A 219 -24.28 -14.70 -1.64
N GLU A 220 -24.23 -14.87 -0.32
CA GLU A 220 -24.18 -13.75 0.64
C GLU A 220 -23.10 -12.79 0.16
N THR A 221 -23.44 -11.52 -0.06
CA THR A 221 -22.48 -10.55 -0.57
C THR A 221 -21.38 -10.35 0.46
N ALA A 222 -20.19 -9.91 0.03
CA ALA A 222 -19.12 -9.61 0.97
C ALA A 222 -19.57 -8.60 2.04
N ALA A 223 -20.36 -7.59 1.66
CA ALA A 223 -20.93 -6.62 2.59
C ALA A 223 -21.92 -7.24 3.58
N GLU A 224 -22.77 -8.19 3.16
CA GLU A 224 -23.68 -8.92 4.07
C GLU A 224 -22.90 -9.77 5.09
N ILE A 225 -21.87 -10.49 4.64
CA ILE A 225 -20.98 -11.28 5.51
C ILE A 225 -20.31 -10.36 6.54
N ILE A 226 -19.73 -9.24 6.09
CA ILE A 226 -19.08 -8.25 6.96
C ILE A 226 -20.10 -7.66 7.93
N GLY A 227 -21.27 -7.24 7.45
CA GLY A 227 -22.32 -6.62 8.26
C GLY A 227 -22.78 -7.48 9.43
N ARG A 228 -22.76 -8.82 9.28
CA ARG A 228 -23.11 -9.77 10.35
C ARG A 228 -22.06 -9.85 11.46
N VAL A 229 -20.77 -9.77 11.12
CA VAL A 229 -19.66 -9.91 12.09
C VAL A 229 -19.11 -8.56 12.56
N ALA A 230 -19.45 -7.47 11.87
CA ALA A 230 -19.01 -6.13 12.19
C ALA A 230 -19.49 -5.69 13.57
N VAL A 231 -18.53 -5.41 14.45
CA VAL A 231 -18.76 -4.89 15.79
C VAL A 231 -18.89 -3.38 15.71
N ASP A 232 -19.98 -2.81 16.24
CA ASP A 232 -20.16 -1.37 16.26
C ASP A 232 -19.02 -0.67 17.02
N ALA A 233 -18.46 0.38 16.42
CA ALA A 233 -17.33 1.13 16.96
C ALA A 233 -17.60 2.64 16.81
N PRO A 234 -18.55 3.22 17.56
CA PRO A 234 -18.90 4.63 17.45
C PRO A 234 -17.66 5.52 17.59
N GLY A 235 -17.48 6.46 16.65
CA GLY A 235 -16.28 7.31 16.60
C GLY A 235 -14.97 6.56 16.33
N GLY A 236 -15.03 5.34 15.81
CA GLY A 236 -13.87 4.49 15.56
C GLY A 236 -13.32 3.78 16.79
N VAL A 237 -14.06 3.77 17.92
CA VAL A 237 -13.61 3.13 19.17
C VAL A 237 -14.49 1.92 19.47
N PRO A 238 -13.99 0.68 19.31
CA PRO A 238 -14.75 -0.52 19.62
C PRO A 238 -14.86 -0.75 21.14
N PRO A 239 -15.80 -1.60 21.59
CA PRO A 239 -15.96 -1.92 23.01
C PRO A 239 -14.66 -2.47 23.64
N GLY A 240 -14.43 -2.16 24.92
CA GLY A 240 -13.20 -2.55 25.62
C GLY A 240 -12.98 -4.06 25.71
N GLU A 241 -14.04 -4.87 25.75
CA GLU A 241 -13.93 -6.34 25.71
C GLU A 241 -13.41 -6.83 24.36
N VAL A 242 -13.91 -6.25 23.27
CA VAL A 242 -13.49 -6.56 21.90
C VAL A 242 -12.04 -6.11 21.66
N LEU A 243 -11.65 -4.93 22.17
CA LEU A 243 -10.25 -4.52 22.19
C LEU A 243 -9.39 -5.46 23.03
N SER A 244 -9.89 -5.92 24.18
CA SER A 244 -9.15 -6.86 25.03
C SER A 244 -8.84 -8.17 24.33
N ASP A 245 -9.81 -8.72 23.60
CA ASP A 245 -9.66 -9.96 22.86
C ASP A 245 -8.72 -9.82 21.66
N LEU A 246 -8.87 -8.74 20.87
CA LEU A 246 -7.99 -8.44 19.75
C LEU A 246 -6.53 -8.26 20.19
N ILE A 247 -6.32 -7.46 21.24
CA ILE A 247 -4.97 -7.07 21.68
C ILE A 247 -4.30 -8.19 22.48
N GLY A 248 -5.04 -8.90 23.34
CA GLY A 248 -4.51 -9.92 24.23
C GLY A 248 -3.27 -9.43 25.00
N ASP A 249 -2.21 -10.23 24.93
CA ASP A 249 -0.92 -9.97 25.57
C ASP A 249 0.11 -9.30 24.66
N ALA A 250 -0.30 -8.85 23.46
CA ALA A 250 0.60 -8.24 22.49
C ALA A 250 1.40 -7.08 23.11
N ARG A 251 2.71 -7.07 22.86
CA ARG A 251 3.63 -6.05 23.34
C ARG A 251 3.60 -4.79 22.47
N ILE A 252 3.29 -4.94 21.19
CA ILE A 252 3.33 -3.86 20.22
C ILE A 252 1.98 -3.76 19.51
N VAL A 253 1.34 -2.59 19.56
CA VAL A 253 0.08 -2.36 18.86
C VAL A 253 0.30 -1.23 17.88
N LEU A 254 0.30 -1.54 16.59
CA LEU A 254 0.43 -0.57 15.51
C LEU A 254 -0.97 -0.15 15.06
N ILE A 255 -1.24 1.14 15.17
CA ILE A 255 -2.53 1.72 14.80
C ILE A 255 -2.33 2.67 13.62
N GLY A 256 -2.88 2.24 12.49
CA GLY A 256 -2.84 2.89 11.20
C GLY A 256 -3.77 4.09 11.08
N GLU A 257 -3.69 4.76 9.94
CA GLU A 257 -4.71 5.67 9.42
C GLU A 257 -4.68 5.64 7.90
N SER A 258 -5.83 5.66 7.21
CA SER A 258 -5.85 5.71 5.73
C SER A 258 -5.67 7.12 5.19
N THR A 259 -5.74 8.14 6.05
CA THR A 259 -5.33 9.50 5.72
C THR A 259 -4.55 10.15 6.86
N HIS A 260 -3.59 11.03 6.55
CA HIS A 260 -2.89 11.84 7.57
C HIS A 260 -3.68 13.05 8.09
N GLY A 261 -4.88 13.30 7.57
CA GLY A 261 -5.60 14.55 7.75
C GLY A 261 -7.04 14.38 8.17
N THR A 262 -7.40 13.27 8.81
CA THR A 262 -8.77 12.96 9.23
C THR A 262 -8.94 13.07 10.74
N GLN A 263 -9.89 13.88 11.19
CA GLN A 263 -10.15 14.18 12.60
C GLN A 263 -10.47 12.91 13.41
N GLU A 264 -11.39 12.08 12.91
CA GLU A 264 -11.91 10.91 13.62
C GLU A 264 -10.84 9.82 13.78
N PHE A 265 -9.92 9.68 12.83
CA PHE A 265 -8.82 8.72 12.92
C PHE A 265 -7.87 9.09 14.06
N TYR A 266 -7.53 10.37 14.21
CA TYR A 266 -6.72 10.85 15.33
C TYR A 266 -7.45 10.68 16.67
N GLN A 267 -8.76 10.97 16.70
CA GLN A 267 -9.56 10.81 17.92
C GLN A 267 -9.64 9.35 18.36
N ALA A 268 -9.97 8.45 17.43
CA ALA A 268 -10.02 7.02 17.69
C ALA A 268 -8.67 6.46 18.15
N ARG A 269 -7.57 6.83 17.47
CA ARG A 269 -6.21 6.47 17.89
C ARG A 269 -5.91 6.95 19.31
N ALA A 270 -6.27 8.20 19.63
CA ALA A 270 -6.07 8.76 20.96
C ALA A 270 -6.86 7.98 22.03
N GLU A 271 -8.16 7.73 21.82
CA GLU A 271 -9.00 7.03 22.80
C GLU A 271 -8.60 5.56 22.99
N ILE A 272 -8.32 4.82 21.90
CA ILE A 272 -7.80 3.44 21.98
C ILE A 272 -6.48 3.43 22.75
N THR A 273 -5.59 4.40 22.50
CA THR A 273 -4.30 4.51 23.18
C THR A 273 -4.45 4.85 24.66
N LYS A 274 -5.37 5.76 25.02
CA LYS A 274 -5.71 6.06 26.43
C LYS A 274 -6.13 4.80 27.16
N TRP A 275 -7.02 4.01 26.56
CA TRP A 275 -7.47 2.72 27.10
C TRP A 275 -6.33 1.71 27.23
N LEU A 276 -5.47 1.57 26.21
CA LEU A 276 -4.29 0.69 26.26
C LEU A 276 -3.33 1.08 27.39
N ILE A 277 -3.14 2.38 27.64
CA ILE A 277 -2.29 2.87 28.73
C ILE A 277 -2.91 2.54 30.10
N ASP A 278 -4.19 2.84 30.28
CA ASP A 278 -4.87 2.73 31.58
C ASP A 278 -5.24 1.28 31.94
N GLU A 279 -5.73 0.49 30.99
CA GLU A 279 -6.22 -0.88 31.23
C GLU A 279 -5.20 -1.97 30.92
N LYS A 280 -4.31 -1.76 29.93
CA LYS A 280 -3.37 -2.78 29.45
C LYS A 280 -1.90 -2.49 29.78
N GLY A 281 -1.63 -1.36 30.45
CA GLY A 281 -0.29 -1.02 30.96
C GLY A 281 0.71 -0.59 29.88
N PHE A 282 0.24 -0.11 28.73
CA PHE A 282 1.12 0.45 27.70
C PHE A 282 1.87 1.68 28.23
N CYS A 283 3.17 1.73 27.97
CA CYS A 283 4.11 2.66 28.60
C CYS A 283 4.88 3.54 27.60
N ALA A 284 4.62 3.39 26.31
CA ALA A 284 5.14 4.29 25.30
C ALA A 284 4.18 4.42 24.12
N VAL A 285 4.16 5.61 23.53
CA VAL A 285 3.57 5.90 22.23
C VAL A 285 4.71 6.28 21.30
N ALA A 286 4.85 5.59 20.17
CA ALA A 286 5.87 5.84 19.16
C ALA A 286 5.19 6.27 17.86
N ALA A 287 5.34 7.52 17.47
CA ALA A 287 4.67 8.09 16.31
C ALA A 287 5.59 8.12 15.07
N GLU A 288 5.01 8.09 13.87
CA GLU A 288 5.62 8.43 12.57
C GLU A 288 5.98 9.93 12.55
N ALA A 289 6.87 10.31 13.45
CA ALA A 289 7.23 11.66 13.79
C ALA A 289 8.74 11.74 13.94
N ASP A 290 9.28 12.93 13.69
CA ASP A 290 10.70 13.20 13.88
C ASP A 290 11.12 12.97 15.34
N TRP A 291 12.22 12.22 15.51
CA TRP A 291 12.75 11.85 16.83
C TRP A 291 12.94 13.04 17.81
N PRO A 292 13.66 14.13 17.46
CA PRO A 292 13.87 15.24 18.38
C PRO A 292 12.58 15.98 18.74
N ASP A 293 11.64 16.07 17.81
CA ASP A 293 10.38 16.81 18.00
C ASP A 293 9.43 16.05 18.92
N ALA A 294 9.28 14.75 18.71
CA ALA A 294 8.53 13.90 19.60
C ALA A 294 9.21 13.78 20.98
N TYR A 295 10.54 13.82 21.07
CA TYR A 295 11.22 13.79 22.37
C TYR A 295 11.04 15.08 23.17
N ARG A 296 10.86 16.24 22.52
CA ARG A 296 10.42 17.46 23.20
C ARG A 296 9.05 17.26 23.88
N VAL A 297 8.11 16.61 23.19
CA VAL A 297 6.81 16.20 23.77
C VAL A 297 7.02 15.21 24.91
N ASN A 298 7.92 14.23 24.76
CA ASN A 298 8.27 13.27 25.82
C ASN A 298 8.66 13.97 27.12
N ARG A 299 9.56 14.96 27.02
CA ARG A 299 10.02 15.73 28.17
C ARG A 299 8.83 16.42 28.83
N TYR A 300 8.00 17.13 28.05
CA TYR A 300 6.80 17.77 28.57
C TYR A 300 5.88 16.79 29.31
N VAL A 301 5.48 15.67 28.69
CA VAL A 301 4.53 14.73 29.30
C VAL A 301 5.08 14.05 30.57
N ARG A 302 6.40 13.86 30.65
CA ARG A 302 7.08 13.34 31.85
C ARG A 302 7.41 14.40 32.89
N GLY A 303 7.22 15.68 32.56
CA GLY A 303 7.48 16.81 33.46
C GLY A 303 8.92 17.26 33.54
N GLN A 304 9.64 16.98 32.48
CA GLN A 304 11.00 17.40 32.22
C GLN A 304 10.98 18.55 31.19
N GLY A 305 12.10 19.25 31.04
CA GLY A 305 12.22 20.36 30.10
C GLY A 305 11.56 21.66 30.60
N THR A 306 11.33 22.59 29.69
CA THR A 306 10.91 23.97 29.99
C THR A 306 9.52 24.34 29.48
N ASP A 307 8.93 23.52 28.59
CA ASP A 307 7.60 23.79 28.05
C ASP A 307 6.53 23.62 29.13
N THR A 308 5.55 24.52 29.16
CA THR A 308 4.52 24.56 30.21
C THR A 308 3.15 24.13 29.71
N THR A 309 2.93 24.13 28.40
CA THR A 309 1.68 23.74 27.74
C THR A 309 1.92 22.71 26.63
N ALA A 310 0.89 21.92 26.31
CA ALA A 310 0.96 20.97 25.19
C ALA A 310 1.24 21.67 23.85
N GLU A 311 0.68 22.86 23.62
CA GLU A 311 0.92 23.61 22.38
C GLU A 311 2.39 24.04 22.24
N GLU A 312 3.04 24.48 23.32
CA GLU A 312 4.47 24.80 23.36
C GLU A 312 5.33 23.57 23.06
N ALA A 313 5.01 22.43 23.68
CA ALA A 313 5.73 21.17 23.46
C ALA A 313 5.63 20.70 22.00
N LEU A 314 4.49 20.93 21.35
CA LEU A 314 4.27 20.59 19.94
C LEU A 314 4.99 21.53 18.97
N ARG A 315 5.52 22.68 19.41
CA ARG A 315 6.21 23.67 18.54
C ARG A 315 7.44 23.12 17.83
N GLY A 316 7.95 21.96 18.22
CA GLY A 316 9.00 21.28 17.45
C GLY A 316 8.57 20.90 16.04
N PHE A 317 7.30 20.54 15.81
CA PHE A 317 6.83 20.00 14.53
C PHE A 317 6.62 21.08 13.44
N GLU A 318 7.68 21.79 13.06
CA GLU A 318 7.63 22.93 12.13
C GLU A 318 7.73 22.53 10.65
N ARG A 319 8.24 21.33 10.39
CA ARG A 319 8.46 20.83 9.04
C ARG A 319 7.16 20.45 8.35
N PHE A 320 7.17 20.49 7.02
CA PHE A 320 6.05 20.00 6.23
C PHE A 320 5.84 18.49 6.46
N PRO A 321 4.58 18.05 6.66
CA PRO A 321 3.38 18.87 6.91
C PRO A 321 3.31 19.39 8.36
N SER A 322 2.90 20.64 8.56
CA SER A 322 2.82 21.21 9.91
C SER A 322 1.69 20.63 10.76
N TRP A 323 0.60 20.16 10.14
CA TRP A 323 -0.64 19.79 10.85
C TRP A 323 -0.65 18.35 11.40
N MET A 324 0.17 17.46 10.86
CA MET A 324 0.09 16.01 11.13
C MET A 324 0.22 15.72 12.63
N TRP A 325 1.15 16.39 13.32
CA TRP A 325 1.27 16.29 14.78
C TRP A 325 0.91 17.58 15.52
N ARG A 326 0.80 18.73 14.82
CA ARG A 326 0.30 20.00 15.39
C ARG A 326 -1.17 20.21 15.06
N ASN A 327 -2.02 19.44 15.74
CA ASN A 327 -3.46 19.57 15.63
C ASN A 327 -4.12 19.52 17.01
N VAL A 328 -5.41 19.87 17.05
CA VAL A 328 -6.17 19.95 18.30
C VAL A 328 -6.26 18.59 19.02
N VAL A 329 -6.34 17.48 18.28
CA VAL A 329 -6.49 16.14 18.87
C VAL A 329 -5.20 15.70 19.56
N VAL A 330 -4.05 15.88 18.90
CA VAL A 330 -2.75 15.55 19.48
C VAL A 330 -2.44 16.46 20.66
N ARG A 331 -2.77 17.76 20.60
CA ARG A 331 -2.67 18.68 21.75
C ARG A 331 -3.44 18.13 22.95
N ASP A 332 -4.70 17.76 22.76
CA ASP A 332 -5.56 17.28 23.85
C ASP A 332 -5.08 15.93 24.40
N PHE A 333 -4.58 15.04 23.52
CA PHE A 333 -3.96 13.78 23.93
C PHE A 333 -2.70 14.00 24.76
N VAL A 334 -1.82 14.92 24.35
CA VAL A 334 -0.56 15.25 25.04
C VAL A 334 -0.85 15.88 26.42
N GLU A 335 -1.83 16.77 26.51
CA GLU A 335 -2.28 17.36 27.79
C GLU A 335 -2.85 16.27 28.72
N TRP A 336 -3.68 15.37 28.18
CA TRP A 336 -4.19 14.22 28.94
C TRP A 336 -3.04 13.32 29.43
N LEU A 337 -2.06 13.02 28.57
CA LEU A 337 -0.93 12.16 28.88
C LEU A 337 -0.07 12.75 30.00
N ARG A 338 0.15 14.07 29.98
CA ARG A 338 0.80 14.81 31.06
C ARG A 338 0.05 14.65 32.38
N GLY A 339 -1.27 14.83 32.37
CA GLY A 339 -2.13 14.64 33.53
C GLY A 339 -2.09 13.21 34.06
N ASN A 340 -2.14 12.20 33.18
CA ASN A 340 -2.03 10.80 33.56
C ASN A 340 -0.67 10.46 34.18
N ASN A 341 0.43 10.96 33.60
CA ASN A 341 1.77 10.75 34.12
C ASN A 341 1.98 11.36 35.51
N ARG A 342 1.41 12.54 35.78
CA ARG A 342 1.41 13.13 37.14
C ARG A 342 0.70 12.23 38.15
N ARG A 343 -0.44 11.63 37.77
CA ARG A 343 -1.17 10.67 38.62
C ARG A 343 -0.37 9.39 38.85
N ARG A 344 0.27 8.86 37.80
CA ARG A 344 1.09 7.64 37.87
C ARG A 344 2.34 7.84 38.73
N GLU A 345 3.02 8.97 38.56
CA GLU A 345 4.16 9.36 39.38
C GLU A 345 3.79 9.44 40.87
N ALA A 346 2.66 10.08 41.20
CA ALA A 346 2.15 10.13 42.57
C ALA A 346 1.81 8.75 43.17
N GLN A 347 1.59 7.74 42.31
CA GLN A 347 1.34 6.35 42.69
C GLN A 347 2.59 5.46 42.60
N TYR A 348 3.78 6.03 42.37
CA TYR A 348 5.02 5.29 42.13
C TYR A 348 4.92 4.28 40.98
N ARG A 349 4.09 4.58 39.98
CA ARG A 349 3.92 3.78 38.76
C ARG A 349 4.76 4.36 37.62
N ARG A 350 5.17 3.48 36.71
CA ARG A 350 5.86 3.85 35.47
C ARG A 350 5.02 4.88 34.68
N GLN A 351 5.66 5.99 34.32
CA GLN A 351 5.10 6.99 33.42
C GLN A 351 5.14 6.49 31.96
N THR A 352 4.24 7.01 31.13
CA THR A 352 4.18 6.73 29.70
C THR A 352 4.93 7.79 28.91
N GLY A 353 5.82 7.38 28.00
CA GLY A 353 6.57 8.30 27.13
C GLY A 353 5.94 8.49 25.75
N PHE A 354 6.39 9.53 25.04
CA PHE A 354 6.00 9.84 23.65
C PHE A 354 7.25 9.96 22.79
N TYR A 355 7.38 9.18 21.71
CA TYR A 355 8.63 9.04 20.96
C TYR A 355 8.38 9.16 19.46
N GLY A 356 9.41 9.59 18.72
CA GLY A 356 9.39 9.58 17.26
C GLY A 356 9.95 8.27 16.72
N LEU A 357 9.72 7.99 15.44
CA LEU A 357 10.31 6.86 14.74
C LEU A 357 10.96 7.27 13.42
N ASP A 358 10.65 8.47 12.91
CA ASP A 358 11.02 8.89 11.56
C ASP A 358 12.40 9.55 11.51
N LEU A 359 12.96 9.65 10.29
CA LEU A 359 14.35 10.04 10.04
C LEU A 359 14.52 11.36 9.26
N TYR A 360 13.45 12.12 9.08
CA TYR A 360 13.49 13.33 8.27
C TYR A 360 14.37 14.42 8.89
N SER A 361 14.39 14.53 10.21
CA SER A 361 15.11 15.50 11.06
C SER A 361 16.65 15.41 11.06
N LEU A 362 17.29 15.29 9.89
CA LEU A 362 18.76 15.21 9.75
C LEU A 362 19.51 16.33 10.50
N HIS A 363 19.26 17.60 10.15
CA HIS A 363 20.00 18.74 10.73
C HIS A 363 19.66 18.96 12.21
N ARG A 364 18.38 18.84 12.57
CA ARG A 364 17.96 18.93 13.97
C ARG A 364 18.62 17.84 14.82
N SER A 365 18.70 16.61 14.33
CA SER A 365 19.36 15.51 15.04
C SER A 365 20.87 15.75 15.22
N MET A 366 21.55 16.35 14.22
CA MET A 366 22.95 16.75 14.38
C MET A 366 23.13 17.78 15.50
N HIS A 367 22.25 18.79 15.57
CA HIS A 367 22.25 19.79 16.62
C HIS A 367 22.07 19.17 18.02
N GLU A 368 21.12 18.25 18.17
CA GLU A 368 20.84 17.60 19.46
C GLU A 368 22.02 16.75 19.96
N VAL A 369 22.72 16.05 19.06
CA VAL A 369 23.96 15.33 19.41
C VAL A 369 25.04 16.30 19.91
N VAL A 370 25.25 17.42 19.21
CA VAL A 370 26.26 18.41 19.61
C VAL A 370 25.90 19.06 20.95
N SER A 371 24.63 19.44 21.12
CA SER A 371 24.10 20.06 22.34
C SER A 371 24.27 19.16 23.57
N TYR A 372 23.97 17.86 23.42
CA TYR A 372 24.23 16.87 24.47
C TYR A 372 25.72 16.82 24.83
N LEU A 373 26.59 16.67 23.83
CA LEU A 373 28.03 16.56 24.05
C LEU A 373 28.64 17.83 24.64
N ASP A 374 28.16 19.03 24.32
CA ASP A 374 28.67 20.27 24.90
C ASP A 374 28.56 20.31 26.43
N ARG A 375 27.50 19.69 26.96
CA ARG A 375 27.28 19.62 28.41
C ARG A 375 28.23 18.64 29.10
N ILE A 376 28.54 17.52 28.46
CA ILE A 376 29.16 16.36 29.12
C ILE A 376 30.61 16.07 28.71
N ASP A 377 30.99 16.46 27.49
CA ASP A 377 32.33 16.32 26.92
C ASP A 377 32.55 17.34 25.77
N PRO A 378 32.97 18.58 26.10
CA PRO A 378 33.18 19.63 25.11
C PRO A 378 34.20 19.27 24.01
N MET A 379 35.14 18.37 24.31
CA MET A 379 36.10 17.89 23.31
C MET A 379 35.45 16.93 22.32
N ALA A 380 34.55 16.07 22.77
CA ALA A 380 33.72 15.25 21.89
C ALA A 380 32.77 16.12 21.05
N ALA A 381 32.19 17.17 21.64
CA ALA A 381 31.35 18.12 20.92
C ALA A 381 32.09 18.84 19.79
N ALA A 382 33.35 19.26 20.03
CA ALA A 382 34.20 19.85 18.99
C ALA A 382 34.46 18.87 17.82
N ARG A 383 34.70 17.59 18.11
CA ARG A 383 34.84 16.55 17.07
C ARG A 383 33.53 16.32 16.30
N ALA A 384 32.40 16.31 17.00
CA ALA A 384 31.08 16.15 16.38
C ALA A 384 30.78 17.29 15.41
N ARG A 385 31.01 18.55 15.80
CA ARG A 385 30.91 19.72 14.91
C ARG A 385 31.80 19.57 13.68
N ALA A 386 33.06 19.19 13.86
CA ALA A 386 33.99 19.01 12.74
C ALA A 386 33.54 17.90 11.76
N ARG A 387 32.93 16.83 12.26
CA ARG A 387 32.35 15.76 11.41
C ARG A 387 31.10 16.23 10.67
N TYR A 388 30.18 16.91 11.37
CA TYR A 388 28.93 17.39 10.79
C TYR A 388 29.07 18.60 9.87
N ALA A 389 30.18 19.35 9.94
CA ALA A 389 30.47 20.44 9.01
C ALA A 389 30.47 20.03 7.53
N CYS A 390 30.59 18.72 7.23
CA CYS A 390 30.42 18.18 5.88
C CYS A 390 29.04 18.51 5.28
N PHE A 391 27.99 18.61 6.11
CA PHE A 391 26.61 18.91 5.67
C PHE A 391 26.35 20.41 5.45
N ASP A 392 27.26 21.29 5.85
CA ASP A 392 27.11 22.75 5.74
C ASP A 392 27.25 23.27 4.30
N HIS A 393 27.64 22.41 3.36
CA HIS A 393 27.74 22.73 1.94
C HIS A 393 26.38 22.78 1.23
N SER A 394 25.31 22.30 1.87
CA SER A 394 23.91 22.41 1.44
C SER A 394 23.16 23.44 2.28
N SER A 395 22.08 24.02 1.74
CA SER A 395 21.21 24.95 2.47
C SER A 395 20.86 24.41 3.86
N ALA A 396 20.97 25.24 4.89
CA ALA A 396 20.65 24.86 6.26
C ALA A 396 19.21 24.32 6.34
N ASP A 397 19.06 23.14 6.95
CA ASP A 397 17.80 22.42 7.15
C ASP A 397 17.19 21.75 5.90
N ASP A 398 17.94 21.65 4.79
CA ASP A 398 17.50 20.96 3.58
C ASP A 398 18.28 19.65 3.33
N GLY A 399 17.79 18.56 3.93
CA GLY A 399 18.31 17.22 3.67
C GLY A 399 18.15 16.77 2.21
N GLN A 400 17.14 17.29 1.47
CA GLN A 400 16.98 16.97 0.05
C GLN A 400 18.07 17.63 -0.78
N ALA A 401 18.44 18.88 -0.48
CA ALA A 401 19.57 19.56 -1.12
C ALA A 401 20.89 18.80 -0.90
N TYR A 402 21.15 18.32 0.32
CA TYR A 402 22.29 17.42 0.57
C TYR A 402 22.20 16.18 -0.31
N GLY A 403 21.07 15.49 -0.28
CA GLY A 403 20.86 14.25 -1.04
C GLY A 403 21.09 14.43 -2.53
N PHE A 404 20.61 15.54 -3.10
CA PHE A 404 20.78 15.87 -4.52
C PHE A 404 22.26 16.07 -4.85
N ALA A 405 22.97 16.88 -4.06
CA ALA A 405 24.38 17.14 -4.27
C ALA A 405 25.23 15.85 -4.16
N ALA A 406 24.95 15.02 -3.15
CA ALA A 406 25.66 13.77 -2.92
C ALA A 406 25.36 12.70 -3.99
N ALA A 407 24.12 12.59 -4.47
CA ALA A 407 23.72 11.59 -5.46
C ALA A 407 24.30 11.87 -6.87
N PHE A 408 24.40 13.14 -7.26
CA PHE A 408 24.86 13.55 -8.59
C PHE A 408 26.34 13.98 -8.64
N GLY A 409 27.10 13.72 -7.58
CA GLY A 409 28.54 14.00 -7.54
C GLY A 409 28.89 15.50 -7.45
N ALA A 410 27.92 16.33 -7.08
CA ALA A 410 28.10 17.77 -6.86
C ALA A 410 28.56 18.10 -5.43
N GLY A 411 28.72 17.10 -4.55
CA GLY A 411 29.25 17.25 -3.19
C GLY A 411 29.80 15.93 -2.62
N PRO A 412 30.62 15.97 -1.55
CA PRO A 412 31.11 14.77 -0.89
C PRO A 412 29.98 14.03 -0.16
N SER A 413 30.06 12.70 -0.09
CA SER A 413 29.21 11.95 0.85
C SER A 413 29.74 12.14 2.27
N CYS A 414 28.83 12.48 3.19
CA CYS A 414 29.10 12.61 4.60
C CYS A 414 28.93 11.30 5.38
N GLU A 415 28.72 10.16 4.68
CA GLU A 415 28.48 8.84 5.26
C GLU A 415 29.54 8.44 6.30
N ARG A 416 30.82 8.57 5.94
CA ARG A 416 31.93 8.24 6.85
C ARG A 416 31.87 9.05 8.14
N HIS A 417 31.59 10.35 8.04
CA HIS A 417 31.52 11.24 9.18
C HIS A 417 30.33 10.92 10.09
N ALA A 418 29.17 10.62 9.53
CA ALA A 418 27.99 10.20 10.28
C ALA A 418 28.22 8.86 11.02
N ILE A 419 28.83 7.87 10.36
CA ILE A 419 29.19 6.59 10.98
C ILE A 419 30.21 6.78 12.10
N GLU A 420 31.28 7.54 11.84
CA GLU A 420 32.31 7.81 12.85
C GLU A 420 31.72 8.50 14.09
N GLN A 421 30.77 9.41 13.91
CA GLN A 421 30.11 10.08 15.03
C GLN A 421 29.23 9.12 15.85
N LEU A 422 28.44 8.27 15.19
CA LEU A 422 27.65 7.23 15.87
C LEU A 422 28.54 6.25 16.66
N VAL A 423 29.64 5.81 16.05
CA VAL A 423 30.59 4.90 16.72
C VAL A 423 31.27 5.58 17.91
N ASP A 424 31.60 6.87 17.80
CA ASP A 424 32.22 7.63 18.90
C ASP A 424 31.27 7.74 20.10
N ILE A 425 29.98 8.02 19.88
CA ILE A 425 29.01 8.11 21.00
C ILE A 425 28.81 6.74 21.67
N GLN A 426 28.66 5.67 20.89
CA GLN A 426 28.45 4.31 21.41
C GLN A 426 29.66 3.78 22.19
N ARG A 427 30.88 4.06 21.72
CA ARG A 427 32.11 3.62 22.41
C ARG A 427 32.30 4.30 23.77
N ASN A 428 31.81 5.53 23.91
CA ASN A 428 31.95 6.31 25.15
C ASN A 428 30.67 6.31 26.00
N ALA A 429 29.65 5.52 25.62
CA ALA A 429 28.34 5.48 26.27
C ALA A 429 28.41 5.30 27.80
N LEU A 430 29.22 4.36 28.29
CA LEU A 430 29.38 4.12 29.72
C LEU A 430 30.00 5.31 30.47
N ASP A 431 30.96 6.00 29.84
CA ASP A 431 31.62 7.16 30.44
C ASP A 431 30.70 8.38 30.42
N TYR A 432 29.93 8.57 29.35
CA TYR A 432 28.93 9.63 29.25
C TYR A 432 27.79 9.45 30.26
N ALA A 433 27.27 8.22 30.39
CA ALA A 433 26.25 7.90 31.38
C ALA A 433 26.71 8.19 32.81
N ARG A 434 28.00 7.99 33.13
CA ARG A 434 28.56 8.32 34.45
C ARG A 434 28.69 9.82 34.69
N ARG A 435 28.89 10.62 33.64
CA ARG A 435 29.13 12.07 33.74
C ARG A 435 27.85 12.90 33.83
N ASP A 436 26.70 12.39 33.38
CA ASP A 436 25.45 13.16 33.25
C ASP A 436 24.46 13.01 34.44
N GLY A 437 24.84 12.28 35.51
CA GLY A 437 24.08 12.21 36.77
C GLY A 437 22.82 11.30 36.76
N LEU A 438 21.85 11.56 37.67
CA LEU A 438 20.67 10.71 37.93
C LEU A 438 19.69 10.53 36.73
N LEU A 439 19.79 11.36 35.68
CA LEU A 439 18.97 11.30 34.45
C LEU A 439 19.78 10.89 33.20
N ALA A 440 21.02 10.46 33.39
CA ALA A 440 22.01 10.29 32.32
C ALA A 440 21.64 9.28 31.24
N GLU A 441 20.86 8.25 31.58
CA GLU A 441 20.59 7.14 30.65
C GLU A 441 19.60 7.51 29.55
N ASP A 442 18.51 8.20 29.91
CA ASP A 442 17.50 8.66 28.94
C ASP A 442 18.08 9.72 28.00
N GLU A 443 18.90 10.64 28.51
CA GLU A 443 19.54 11.68 27.70
C GLU A 443 20.67 11.13 26.81
N LEU A 444 21.42 10.12 27.28
CA LEU A 444 22.36 9.39 26.42
C LEU A 444 21.62 8.64 25.31
N PHE A 445 20.55 7.90 25.65
CA PHE A 445 19.75 7.19 24.66
C PHE A 445 19.17 8.15 23.61
N TYR A 446 18.67 9.30 24.05
CA TYR A 446 18.22 10.39 23.17
C TYR A 446 19.32 10.83 22.20
N ALA A 447 20.53 11.07 22.68
CA ALA A 447 21.66 11.48 21.84
C ALA A 447 22.12 10.36 20.88
N GLU A 448 22.15 9.11 21.34
CA GLU A 448 22.48 7.94 20.50
C GLU A 448 21.47 7.76 19.37
N GLN A 449 20.17 7.88 19.67
CA GLN A 449 19.13 7.78 18.64
C GLN A 449 19.21 8.94 17.64
N ASN A 450 19.50 10.17 18.08
CA ASN A 450 19.76 11.27 17.14
C ASN A 450 20.97 10.97 16.23
N ALA A 451 22.06 10.43 16.76
CA ALA A 451 23.22 10.02 15.94
C ALA A 451 22.86 8.89 14.94
N GLN A 452 21.98 7.97 15.33
CA GLN A 452 21.45 6.92 14.45
C GLN A 452 20.55 7.50 13.34
N VAL A 453 19.69 8.48 13.67
CA VAL A 453 18.90 9.25 12.70
C VAL A 453 19.83 9.90 11.69
N VAL A 454 20.86 10.63 12.12
CA VAL A 454 21.80 11.29 11.20
C VAL A 454 22.44 10.28 10.22
N ARG A 455 22.89 9.13 10.72
CA ARG A 455 23.48 8.08 9.88
C ARG A 455 22.48 7.50 8.87
N ASN A 456 21.25 7.22 9.29
CA ASN A 456 20.24 6.65 8.40
C ASN A 456 19.67 7.68 7.42
N ALA A 457 19.50 8.93 7.86
CA ALA A 457 19.04 10.05 7.07
C ALA A 457 20.04 10.43 5.97
N GLU A 458 21.35 10.42 6.25
CA GLU A 458 22.40 10.56 5.22
C GLU A 458 22.15 9.58 4.05
N ARG A 459 21.99 8.29 4.39
CA ARG A 459 21.79 7.23 3.41
C ARG A 459 20.47 7.38 2.68
N TYR A 460 19.40 7.74 3.40
CA TYR A 460 18.08 7.96 2.85
C TYR A 460 18.08 9.09 1.82
N TYR A 461 18.56 10.28 2.20
CA TYR A 461 18.52 11.45 1.31
C TYR A 461 19.39 11.25 0.07
N ARG A 462 20.53 10.57 0.19
CA ARG A 462 21.35 10.19 -0.96
C ARG A 462 20.66 9.17 -1.88
N ALA A 463 19.89 8.24 -1.32
CA ALA A 463 19.13 7.25 -2.09
C ALA A 463 17.82 7.82 -2.68
N MET A 464 17.31 8.94 -2.17
CA MET A 464 16.04 9.56 -2.56
C MET A 464 15.97 9.91 -4.05
N PHE A 465 17.10 10.29 -4.65
CA PHE A 465 17.22 10.62 -6.08
C PHE A 465 17.49 9.39 -6.98
N GLY A 466 17.46 8.19 -6.39
CA GLY A 466 17.52 6.90 -7.09
C GLY A 466 16.13 6.26 -7.21
N GLY A 467 16.05 4.95 -6.94
CA GLY A 467 14.78 4.20 -7.00
C GLY A 467 13.89 4.44 -5.79
N ARG A 468 12.59 4.74 -6.03
CA ARG A 468 11.56 4.97 -4.98
C ARG A 468 11.49 3.85 -3.94
N VAL A 469 11.60 2.59 -4.38
CA VAL A 469 11.58 1.41 -3.48
C VAL A 469 12.73 1.45 -2.47
N THR A 470 13.90 1.90 -2.89
CA THR A 470 15.09 1.94 -2.04
C THR A 470 14.93 2.94 -0.90
N SER A 471 14.49 4.18 -1.19
CA SER A 471 14.29 5.19 -0.15
C SER A 471 13.13 4.83 0.78
N TRP A 472 12.05 4.26 0.26
CA TRP A 472 10.95 3.73 1.05
C TRP A 472 11.42 2.67 2.06
N ASN A 473 12.13 1.64 1.58
CA ASN A 473 12.62 0.56 2.44
C ASN A 473 13.60 1.05 3.51
N LEU A 474 14.44 2.04 3.18
CA LEU A 474 15.34 2.65 4.17
C LEU A 474 14.58 3.34 5.30
N ARG A 475 13.42 3.96 5.00
CA ARG A 475 12.59 4.64 5.99
C ARG A 475 11.91 3.67 6.93
N ASP A 476 11.22 2.67 6.42
CA ASP A 476 10.55 1.66 7.26
C ASP A 476 11.55 0.81 8.05
N GLN A 477 12.73 0.50 7.48
CA GLN A 477 13.82 -0.15 8.22
C GLN A 477 14.34 0.71 9.36
N HIS A 478 14.47 2.03 9.16
CA HIS A 478 14.85 2.92 10.25
C HIS A 478 13.78 2.95 11.34
N MET A 479 12.50 3.11 11.00
CA MET A 479 11.42 3.07 12.01
C MET A 479 11.42 1.77 12.82
N ALA A 480 11.62 0.62 12.16
CA ALA A 480 11.73 -0.67 12.83
C ALA A 480 12.98 -0.78 13.74
N GLN A 481 14.11 -0.21 13.33
CA GLN A 481 15.34 -0.15 14.13
C GLN A 481 15.15 0.73 15.37
N THR A 482 14.55 1.92 15.20
CA THR A 482 14.26 2.86 16.28
C THR A 482 13.27 2.26 17.29
N LEU A 483 12.22 1.59 16.82
CA LEU A 483 11.27 0.87 17.68
C LEU A 483 11.95 -0.25 18.47
N GLN A 484 12.85 -1.01 17.85
CA GLN A 484 13.62 -2.05 18.55
C GLN A 484 14.55 -1.44 19.61
N ALA A 485 15.24 -0.36 19.29
CA ALA A 485 16.13 0.32 20.23
C ALA A 485 15.33 0.88 21.42
N LEU A 486 14.14 1.43 21.17
CA LEU A 486 13.24 1.92 22.19
C LEU A 486 12.72 0.80 23.10
N LEU A 487 12.26 -0.33 22.55
CA LEU A 487 11.88 -1.50 23.35
C LEU A 487 13.03 -1.97 24.23
N ALA A 488 14.23 -2.12 23.65
CA ALA A 488 15.41 -2.54 24.37
C ALA A 488 15.79 -1.57 25.50
N HIS A 489 15.68 -0.25 25.27
CA HIS A 489 15.89 0.79 26.29
C HIS A 489 14.87 0.70 27.42
N LEU A 490 13.59 0.58 27.07
CA LEU A 490 12.50 0.52 28.03
C LEU A 490 12.47 -0.79 28.83
N ASP A 491 13.09 -1.86 28.34
CA ASP A 491 13.18 -3.17 29.01
C ASP A 491 14.41 -3.31 29.94
N ARG A 492 15.34 -2.35 29.96
CA ARG A 492 16.60 -2.49 30.73
C ARG A 492 16.40 -2.62 32.23
N HIS A 493 15.29 -2.09 32.77
CA HIS A 493 14.99 -2.14 34.19
C HIS A 493 14.14 -3.37 34.51
N TYR A 494 14.78 -4.46 34.95
CA TYR A 494 14.12 -5.74 35.28
C TYR A 494 13.10 -5.68 36.44
N GLU A 495 13.05 -4.56 37.17
CA GLU A 495 12.10 -4.33 38.28
C GLU A 495 10.71 -3.88 37.79
N VAL A 496 10.57 -3.54 36.50
CA VAL A 496 9.28 -3.19 35.89
C VAL A 496 8.83 -4.24 34.87
N PRO A 497 7.52 -4.40 34.64
CA PRO A 497 7.01 -5.27 33.58
C PRO A 497 7.61 -4.90 32.21
N PRO A 498 7.78 -5.89 31.31
CA PRO A 498 8.23 -5.66 29.94
C PRO A 498 7.44 -4.55 29.27
N ALA A 499 8.13 -3.69 28.54
CA ALA A 499 7.53 -2.55 27.87
C ALA A 499 6.50 -3.01 26.84
N ARG A 500 5.33 -2.36 26.88
CA ARG A 500 4.31 -2.42 25.82
C ARG A 500 4.21 -1.05 25.16
N ILE A 501 4.22 -1.03 23.83
CA ILE A 501 4.32 0.20 23.01
C ILE A 501 3.17 0.27 22.01
N VAL A 502 2.52 1.42 21.93
CA VAL A 502 1.59 1.75 20.85
C VAL A 502 2.35 2.49 19.77
N VAL A 503 2.16 2.14 18.51
CA VAL A 503 2.76 2.82 17.36
C VAL A 503 1.66 3.52 16.57
N TRP A 504 1.85 4.79 16.25
CA TRP A 504 0.97 5.56 15.37
C TRP A 504 1.68 5.86 14.06
N ALA A 505 1.18 5.34 12.95
CA ALA A 505 1.71 5.61 11.63
C ALA A 505 0.60 5.48 10.58
N HIS A 506 0.87 5.85 9.33
CA HIS A 506 -0.05 5.63 8.22
C HIS A 506 -0.28 4.13 7.96
N ASN A 507 -1.44 3.76 7.41
CA ASN A 507 -1.75 2.38 6.98
C ASN A 507 -0.67 1.79 6.05
N SER A 508 -0.05 2.63 5.22
CA SER A 508 1.04 2.22 4.32
C SER A 508 2.32 1.82 5.05
N HIS A 509 2.48 2.20 6.32
CA HIS A 509 3.57 1.77 7.18
C HIS A 509 3.11 0.66 8.15
N VAL A 510 1.89 0.77 8.68
CA VAL A 510 1.34 -0.16 9.67
C VAL A 510 0.95 -1.51 9.06
N GLY A 511 0.41 -1.54 7.84
CA GLY A 511 -0.05 -2.78 7.22
C GLY A 511 1.11 -3.67 6.77
N ASP A 512 0.91 -4.99 6.72
CA ASP A 512 1.90 -5.94 6.21
C ASP A 512 2.03 -5.83 4.67
N ALA A 513 3.20 -5.39 4.17
CA ALA A 513 3.43 -5.16 2.75
C ALA A 513 3.16 -6.41 1.89
N ARG A 514 3.40 -7.61 2.42
CA ARG A 514 3.25 -8.88 1.68
C ARG A 514 1.81 -9.12 1.23
N ALA A 515 0.84 -8.50 1.91
CA ALA A 515 -0.58 -8.53 1.58
C ALA A 515 -0.97 -7.52 0.48
N THR A 516 -0.01 -6.80 -0.11
CA THR A 516 -0.26 -5.67 -1.01
C THR A 516 0.50 -5.82 -2.31
N GLU A 517 0.11 -5.09 -3.35
CA GLU A 517 0.85 -5.12 -4.62
C GLU A 517 2.25 -4.52 -4.53
N VAL A 518 2.53 -3.63 -3.57
CA VAL A 518 3.85 -2.99 -3.45
C VAL A 518 4.95 -3.97 -3.00
N SER A 519 4.58 -5.13 -2.42
CA SER A 519 5.53 -6.19 -2.13
C SER A 519 6.16 -6.77 -3.40
N ALA A 520 5.45 -6.77 -4.53
CA ALA A 520 5.99 -7.22 -5.82
C ALA A 520 7.11 -6.30 -6.32
N ASP A 521 7.04 -5.02 -5.97
CA ASP A 521 8.08 -4.03 -6.26
C ASP A 521 9.26 -4.12 -5.26
N GLY A 522 9.18 -5.01 -4.28
CA GLY A 522 10.17 -5.17 -3.21
C GLY A 522 10.05 -4.15 -2.09
N GLN A 523 8.92 -3.44 -1.97
CA GLN A 523 8.69 -2.51 -0.85
C GLN A 523 8.44 -3.27 0.45
N LEU A 524 8.95 -2.72 1.55
CA LEU A 524 8.78 -3.18 2.92
C LEU A 524 7.96 -2.17 3.72
N THR A 525 7.27 -2.65 4.74
CA THR A 525 6.55 -1.81 5.70
C THR A 525 6.99 -2.10 7.13
N LEU A 526 6.84 -1.11 8.01
CA LEU A 526 7.07 -1.26 9.44
C LEU A 526 6.24 -2.43 10.02
N GLY A 527 4.97 -2.53 9.63
CA GLY A 527 4.07 -3.62 9.99
C GLY A 527 4.62 -5.00 9.66
N GLN A 528 5.09 -5.18 8.42
CA GLN A 528 5.73 -6.43 7.99
C GLN A 528 6.97 -6.73 8.86
N LEU A 529 7.87 -5.75 9.02
CA LEU A 529 9.12 -5.94 9.77
C LEU A 529 8.87 -6.27 11.25
N VAL A 530 7.86 -5.65 11.85
CA VAL A 530 7.44 -5.95 13.21
C VAL A 530 6.82 -7.35 13.29
N ARG A 531 5.91 -7.71 12.39
CA ARG A 531 5.25 -9.02 12.39
C ARG A 531 6.24 -10.17 12.14
N GLU A 532 7.22 -9.99 11.26
CA GLU A 532 8.28 -10.98 11.03
C GLU A 532 9.15 -11.21 12.27
N ARG A 533 9.38 -10.16 13.06
CA ARG A 533 10.26 -10.21 14.24
C ARG A 533 9.55 -10.65 15.52
N TYR A 534 8.36 -10.11 15.77
CA TYR A 534 7.63 -10.27 17.03
C TYR A 534 6.45 -11.24 16.89
N ARG A 535 6.04 -11.61 15.67
CA ARG A 535 4.97 -12.58 15.40
C ARG A 535 3.70 -12.20 16.18
N ASP A 536 3.23 -13.10 17.04
CA ASP A 536 1.99 -12.95 17.80
C ASP A 536 2.08 -11.90 18.92
N ASP A 537 3.28 -11.40 19.25
CA ASP A 537 3.47 -10.29 20.21
C ASP A 537 3.14 -8.91 19.61
N CYS A 538 2.61 -8.84 18.38
CA CYS A 538 2.16 -7.59 17.77
C CYS A 538 0.73 -7.66 17.22
N ARG A 539 0.06 -6.50 17.18
CA ARG A 539 -1.23 -6.32 16.48
C ARG A 539 -1.19 -5.12 15.56
N LEU A 540 -1.74 -5.27 14.35
CA LEU A 540 -1.85 -4.27 13.30
C LEU A 540 -3.33 -3.91 13.12
N ILE A 541 -3.68 -2.65 13.36
CA ILE A 541 -5.05 -2.14 13.22
C ILE A 541 -5.06 -1.09 12.11
N GLY A 542 -5.83 -1.32 11.04
CA GLY A 542 -6.00 -0.37 9.95
C GLY A 542 -7.26 0.48 10.10
N PHE A 543 -7.28 1.66 9.50
CA PHE A 543 -8.49 2.50 9.39
C PHE A 543 -8.90 2.68 7.94
N THR A 544 -10.18 2.96 7.70
CA THR A 544 -10.68 3.31 6.37
C THR A 544 -11.92 4.22 6.46
N THR A 545 -12.19 4.97 5.37
CA THR A 545 -13.31 5.90 5.25
C THR A 545 -13.82 5.93 3.82
N TYR A 546 -15.14 5.98 3.65
CA TYR A 546 -15.76 6.01 2.34
C TYR A 546 -15.70 7.41 1.70
N THR A 547 -15.99 8.47 2.46
CA THR A 547 -16.00 9.86 1.96
C THR A 547 -15.85 10.88 3.10
N GLY A 548 -15.85 12.17 2.79
CA GLY A 548 -15.81 13.23 3.79
C GLY A 548 -14.87 14.36 3.40
N THR A 549 -14.14 14.89 4.38
CA THR A 549 -13.08 15.88 4.16
C THR A 549 -11.78 15.47 4.83
N VAL A 550 -10.68 15.99 4.32
CA VAL A 550 -9.32 15.70 4.80
C VAL A 550 -8.48 16.97 4.77
N THR A 551 -7.59 17.14 5.75
CA THR A 551 -6.55 18.15 5.71
C THR A 551 -5.34 17.62 4.94
N ALA A 552 -5.06 18.19 3.77
CA ALA A 552 -3.96 17.78 2.91
C ALA A 552 -3.45 18.99 2.11
N ALA A 553 -2.24 18.89 1.56
CA ALA A 553 -1.73 19.88 0.61
C ALA A 553 -1.93 19.40 -0.84
N SER A 554 -1.92 20.34 -1.79
CA SER A 554 -1.90 20.03 -3.22
C SER A 554 -0.51 19.68 -3.76
N GLU A 555 0.55 20.13 -3.07
CA GLU A 555 1.94 19.87 -3.45
C GLU A 555 2.86 19.80 -2.22
N TRP A 556 4.07 19.25 -2.41
CA TRP A 556 5.04 19.10 -1.33
C TRP A 556 5.49 20.48 -0.82
N GLY A 557 5.44 20.70 0.50
CA GLY A 557 5.74 21.99 1.10
C GLY A 557 4.61 23.02 1.00
N GLY A 558 3.47 22.66 0.38
CA GLY A 558 2.28 23.50 0.30
C GLY A 558 1.60 23.71 1.65
N ALA A 559 0.65 24.65 1.69
CA ALA A 559 -0.15 24.93 2.87
C ALA A 559 -1.17 23.79 3.15
N ALA A 560 -1.63 23.73 4.39
CA ALA A 560 -2.75 22.87 4.77
C ALA A 560 -4.04 23.37 4.11
N GLU A 561 -4.74 22.50 3.39
CA GLU A 561 -6.03 22.78 2.76
C GLU A 561 -7.08 21.79 3.29
N ARG A 562 -8.32 22.24 3.46
CA ARG A 562 -9.46 21.36 3.69
C ARG A 562 -10.00 20.89 2.35
N LYS A 563 -9.79 19.61 2.02
CA LYS A 563 -10.13 19.01 0.72
C LYS A 563 -11.26 17.99 0.85
N THR A 564 -12.06 17.85 -0.20
CA THR A 564 -13.16 16.87 -0.23
C THR A 564 -12.62 15.50 -0.64
N VAL A 565 -12.82 14.49 0.20
CA VAL A 565 -12.51 13.10 -0.15
C VAL A 565 -13.63 12.54 -1.01
N ARG A 566 -13.30 12.15 -2.24
CA ARG A 566 -14.28 11.57 -3.17
C ARG A 566 -14.90 10.31 -2.56
N PRO A 567 -16.15 9.95 -2.91
CA PRO A 567 -16.66 8.62 -2.61
C PRO A 567 -15.68 7.53 -3.06
N ALA A 568 -15.59 6.44 -2.32
CA ALA A 568 -14.63 5.41 -2.64
C ALA A 568 -14.92 4.73 -3.98
N LEU A 569 -13.87 4.14 -4.58
CA LEU A 569 -13.98 3.56 -5.90
C LEU A 569 -14.68 2.19 -5.88
N PRO A 570 -15.37 1.81 -6.96
CA PRO A 570 -15.90 0.47 -7.09
C PRO A 570 -14.85 -0.63 -6.95
N GLY A 571 -15.19 -1.70 -6.24
CA GLY A 571 -14.31 -2.81 -5.92
C GLY A 571 -13.30 -2.54 -4.80
N SER A 572 -13.44 -1.43 -4.08
CA SER A 572 -12.59 -1.10 -2.94
C SER A 572 -13.04 -1.75 -1.63
N VAL A 573 -12.15 -1.76 -0.63
CA VAL A 573 -12.47 -2.15 0.75
C VAL A 573 -13.48 -1.17 1.34
N GLU A 574 -13.27 0.12 1.08
CA GLU A 574 -14.13 1.22 1.51
C GLU A 574 -15.56 1.06 0.99
N GLU A 575 -15.75 0.70 -0.29
CA GLU A 575 -17.08 0.46 -0.88
C GLU A 575 -17.75 -0.76 -0.26
N MET A 576 -17.02 -1.88 -0.12
CA MET A 576 -17.56 -3.08 0.55
C MET A 576 -18.03 -2.78 1.97
N PHE A 577 -17.33 -1.90 2.70
CA PHE A 577 -17.72 -1.47 4.03
C PHE A 577 -18.88 -0.47 4.02
N HIS A 578 -18.94 0.43 3.04
CA HIS A 578 -20.06 1.33 2.80
C HIS A 578 -21.39 0.56 2.59
N GLU A 579 -21.35 -0.50 1.79
CA GLU A 579 -22.52 -1.34 1.47
C GLU A 579 -23.13 -2.05 2.69
N THR A 580 -22.40 -2.14 3.81
CA THR A 580 -22.94 -2.67 5.07
C THR A 580 -24.03 -1.76 5.68
N GLY A 581 -24.08 -0.49 5.29
CA GLY A 581 -24.97 0.52 5.85
C GLY A 581 -24.63 0.96 7.28
N LYS A 582 -23.51 0.50 7.84
CA LYS A 582 -23.05 0.85 9.19
C LYS A 582 -22.23 2.14 9.17
N SER A 583 -22.45 3.02 10.15
CA SER A 583 -21.76 4.32 10.22
C SER A 583 -20.32 4.23 10.73
N ALA A 584 -20.05 3.38 11.72
CA ALA A 584 -18.71 3.13 12.22
C ALA A 584 -18.62 1.76 12.90
N PHE A 585 -17.66 0.94 12.50
CA PHE A 585 -17.53 -0.43 12.98
C PHE A 585 -16.10 -0.96 12.88
N MET A 586 -15.85 -2.06 13.58
CA MET A 586 -14.64 -2.86 13.49
C MET A 586 -14.95 -4.23 12.89
N VAL A 587 -14.06 -4.74 12.06
CA VAL A 587 -14.03 -6.15 11.64
C VAL A 587 -12.65 -6.73 11.88
N SER A 588 -12.57 -7.96 12.38
CA SER A 588 -11.31 -8.68 12.61
C SER A 588 -11.05 -9.71 11.51
N SER A 589 -9.77 -9.94 11.19
CA SER A 589 -9.32 -10.96 10.24
C SER A 589 -9.71 -12.38 10.65
N ASP A 590 -9.80 -12.66 11.95
CA ASP A 590 -10.08 -13.99 12.52
C ASP A 590 -11.58 -14.27 12.70
N SER A 591 -12.44 -13.53 11.99
CA SER A 591 -13.90 -13.69 12.04
C SER A 591 -14.42 -14.58 10.91
N ASP A 592 -15.71 -14.96 10.94
CA ASP A 592 -16.36 -15.65 9.83
C ASP A 592 -16.33 -14.87 8.49
N ALA A 593 -15.82 -13.63 8.50
CA ALA A 593 -15.60 -12.82 7.31
C ALA A 593 -14.20 -12.94 6.68
N THR A 594 -13.31 -13.82 7.16
CA THR A 594 -11.97 -14.01 6.57
C THR A 594 -12.06 -14.19 5.05
N ALA A 595 -13.00 -15.01 4.55
CA ALA A 595 -13.16 -15.23 3.11
C ALA A 595 -13.50 -13.95 2.32
N ALA A 596 -14.25 -13.02 2.91
CA ALA A 596 -14.60 -11.74 2.28
C ALA A 596 -13.42 -10.74 2.33
N LEU A 597 -12.62 -10.79 3.41
CA LEU A 597 -11.44 -9.95 3.63
C LEU A 597 -10.16 -10.50 2.96
N ASP A 598 -10.14 -11.76 2.54
CA ASP A 598 -9.03 -12.40 1.83
C ASP A 598 -8.97 -12.03 0.34
N MET A 599 -10.06 -11.50 -0.20
CA MET A 599 -10.14 -11.09 -1.59
C MET A 599 -9.30 -9.84 -1.84
N VAL A 600 -8.58 -9.84 -2.95
CA VAL A 600 -7.82 -8.66 -3.40
C VAL A 600 -8.80 -7.56 -3.79
N ARG A 601 -8.67 -6.40 -3.14
CA ARG A 601 -9.48 -5.20 -3.39
C ARG A 601 -8.59 -3.98 -3.49
N LEU A 602 -9.14 -2.89 -4.00
CA LEU A 602 -8.50 -1.57 -3.88
C LEU A 602 -8.57 -1.10 -2.43
N GLY A 603 -7.46 -0.60 -1.87
CA GLY A 603 -7.42 0.07 -0.57
C GLY A 603 -6.96 1.51 -0.71
N ARG A 604 -7.65 2.43 -0.05
CA ARG A 604 -7.32 3.86 -0.08
C ARG A 604 -6.14 4.20 0.85
N ALA A 605 -5.24 5.05 0.37
CA ALA A 605 -4.14 5.64 1.14
C ALA A 605 -3.89 7.09 0.71
N ILE A 606 -4.32 8.04 1.53
CA ILE A 606 -4.14 9.47 1.31
C ILE A 606 -3.04 9.98 2.23
N GLY A 607 -1.87 10.28 1.66
CA GLY A 607 -0.77 10.86 2.42
C GLY A 607 -1.00 12.34 2.77
N VAL A 608 0.11 13.06 2.94
CA VAL A 608 0.11 14.51 3.24
C VAL A 608 -0.27 15.36 2.03
N ILE A 609 -0.20 14.77 0.84
CA ILE A 609 -0.67 15.34 -0.44
C ILE A 609 -1.91 14.57 -0.88
N TYR A 610 -2.94 15.30 -1.30
CA TYR A 610 -4.15 14.71 -1.89
C TYR A 610 -4.57 15.46 -3.15
N LEU A 611 -4.67 14.73 -4.26
CA LEU A 611 -5.14 15.24 -5.54
C LEU A 611 -6.36 14.43 -6.01
N PRO A 612 -7.60 14.93 -5.82
CA PRO A 612 -8.82 14.21 -6.19
C PRO A 612 -8.87 13.79 -7.67
N ALA A 613 -8.26 14.59 -8.55
CA ALA A 613 -8.23 14.34 -10.00
C ALA A 613 -7.44 13.08 -10.39
N THR A 614 -6.44 12.68 -9.60
CA THR A 614 -5.58 11.51 -9.87
C THR A 614 -5.71 10.42 -8.81
N GLU A 615 -6.80 10.44 -8.02
CA GLU A 615 -6.94 9.61 -6.82
C GLU A 615 -6.73 8.11 -7.09
N ARG A 616 -7.28 7.57 -8.18
CA ARG A 616 -7.08 6.16 -8.56
C ARG A 616 -5.61 5.81 -8.78
N GLN A 617 -4.84 6.72 -9.36
CA GLN A 617 -3.43 6.51 -9.69
C GLN A 617 -2.50 6.74 -8.49
N SER A 618 -2.80 7.73 -7.64
CA SER A 618 -1.89 8.16 -6.57
C SER A 618 -2.25 7.71 -5.16
N HIS A 619 -3.51 7.31 -4.93
CA HIS A 619 -4.06 7.08 -3.57
C HIS A 619 -4.78 5.74 -3.42
N TYR A 620 -4.67 4.84 -4.40
CA TYR A 620 -5.18 3.48 -4.32
C TYR A 620 -4.12 2.47 -4.75
N TYR A 621 -4.14 1.33 -4.07
CA TYR A 621 -3.31 0.18 -4.37
C TYR A 621 -4.06 -1.10 -4.01
N HIS A 622 -3.69 -2.22 -4.61
CA HIS A 622 -4.34 -3.49 -4.32
C HIS A 622 -3.86 -4.08 -2.99
N VAL A 623 -4.80 -4.53 -2.17
CA VAL A 623 -4.59 -5.08 -0.82
C VAL A 623 -5.45 -6.32 -0.57
N ARG A 624 -4.99 -7.16 0.36
CA ARG A 624 -5.78 -8.18 1.04
C ARG A 624 -5.98 -7.77 2.50
N PRO A 625 -7.14 -7.22 2.87
CA PRO A 625 -7.39 -6.73 4.21
C PRO A 625 -7.02 -7.68 5.36
N ALA A 626 -7.42 -8.96 5.28
CA ALA A 626 -7.19 -9.94 6.34
C ALA A 626 -5.70 -10.29 6.53
N ASP A 627 -4.93 -10.30 5.44
CA ASP A 627 -3.49 -10.53 5.52
C ASP A 627 -2.74 -9.25 5.94
N GLN A 628 -3.28 -8.07 5.61
CA GLN A 628 -2.64 -6.78 5.85
C GLN A 628 -2.76 -6.33 7.32
N PHE A 629 -3.91 -6.56 7.95
CA PHE A 629 -4.24 -6.11 9.31
C PHE A 629 -4.96 -7.21 10.11
N ASP A 630 -4.79 -7.21 11.42
CA ASP A 630 -5.53 -8.12 12.33
C ASP A 630 -6.97 -7.60 12.59
N ALA A 631 -7.16 -6.29 12.44
CA ALA A 631 -8.48 -5.66 12.42
C ALA A 631 -8.49 -4.39 11.55
N MET A 632 -9.66 -4.08 11.00
CA MET A 632 -9.94 -2.82 10.32
C MET A 632 -11.09 -2.08 10.99
N LEU A 633 -10.91 -0.77 11.17
CA LEU A 633 -11.92 0.17 11.63
C LEU A 633 -12.41 1.01 10.45
N HIS A 634 -13.71 0.99 10.19
CA HIS A 634 -14.35 1.81 9.16
C HIS A 634 -15.14 2.93 9.81
N ILE A 635 -15.00 4.15 9.27
CA ILE A 635 -15.85 5.29 9.60
C ILE A 635 -16.42 5.82 8.29
N GLU A 636 -17.73 5.77 8.14
CA GLU A 636 -18.41 6.01 6.86
C GLU A 636 -18.13 7.39 6.26
N LYS A 637 -18.21 8.42 7.11
CA LYS A 637 -17.97 9.81 6.70
C LYS A 637 -17.12 10.51 7.75
N THR A 638 -16.06 11.17 7.29
CA THR A 638 -15.07 11.79 8.18
C THR A 638 -14.84 13.29 7.89
N GLU A 639 -14.25 14.00 8.85
CA GLU A 639 -13.94 15.42 8.77
C GLU A 639 -12.43 15.70 8.72
N ALA A 640 -12.08 16.85 8.13
CA ALA A 640 -10.69 17.29 8.03
C ALA A 640 -10.11 17.63 9.41
N LEU A 641 -8.95 17.07 9.71
CA LEU A 641 -8.20 17.28 10.94
C LEU A 641 -7.87 18.76 11.15
N GLU A 642 -8.25 19.30 12.29
CA GLU A 642 -8.07 20.72 12.58
C GLU A 642 -6.61 21.05 12.99
N PRO A 643 -5.85 21.80 12.16
CA PRO A 643 -4.49 22.22 12.51
C PRO A 643 -4.50 23.26 13.64
N LEU A 644 -3.44 23.30 14.46
CA LEU A 644 -3.29 24.38 15.45
C LEU A 644 -3.11 25.76 14.80
N GLU A 645 -2.46 25.81 13.62
CA GLU A 645 -2.42 26.99 12.77
C GLU A 645 -3.44 26.90 11.62
N MET A 646 -4.60 27.53 11.78
CA MET A 646 -5.55 27.69 10.67
C MET A 646 -5.10 28.80 9.71
N THR A 647 -4.83 28.44 8.46
CA THR A 647 -4.59 29.42 7.39
C THR A 647 -5.91 29.82 6.72
N SER A 648 -5.92 30.96 6.01
CA SER A 648 -7.08 31.39 5.22
C SER A 648 -7.50 30.35 4.18
N GLN A 649 -6.54 29.62 3.59
CA GLN A 649 -6.77 28.54 2.62
C GLN A 649 -7.50 27.34 3.25
N TRP A 650 -7.17 27.00 4.50
CA TRP A 650 -7.88 25.95 5.23
C TRP A 650 -9.32 26.36 5.56
N ILE A 651 -9.53 27.63 5.94
CA ILE A 651 -10.85 28.17 6.30
C ILE A 651 -11.78 28.25 5.09
N THR A 652 -11.27 28.63 3.91
CA THR A 652 -12.10 28.73 2.71
C THR A 652 -12.67 27.38 2.28
N GLY A 653 -11.94 26.27 2.53
CA GLY A 653 -12.22 24.98 1.90
C GLY A 653 -12.17 25.08 0.38
N GLU A 654 -12.08 23.98 -0.35
CA GLU A 654 -12.32 24.05 -1.80
C GLU A 654 -13.73 24.65 -2.04
N THR A 655 -13.78 25.84 -2.64
CA THR A 655 -15.03 26.39 -3.20
C THR A 655 -15.63 25.33 -4.12
N PRO A 656 -16.90 24.92 -3.95
CA PRO A 656 -17.52 23.96 -4.84
C PRO A 656 -17.38 24.46 -6.29
N GLU A 657 -17.07 23.55 -7.22
CA GLU A 657 -17.24 23.80 -8.66
C GLU A 657 -18.73 23.99 -8.96
N THR A 658 -19.26 25.16 -8.62
CA THR A 658 -20.51 25.69 -9.15
C THR A 658 -20.24 27.10 -9.65
N TYR A 659 -19.59 27.19 -10.81
CA TYR A 659 -19.86 28.30 -11.71
C TYR A 659 -21.27 28.07 -12.29
N PRO A 660 -22.23 28.98 -12.11
CA PRO A 660 -23.52 28.83 -12.75
C PRO A 660 -23.35 29.00 -14.26
N THR A 661 -23.73 27.98 -15.01
CA THR A 661 -24.10 28.13 -16.41
C THR A 661 -25.30 29.08 -16.50
N GLY A 662 -25.09 30.28 -17.06
CA GLY A 662 -26.15 31.10 -17.64
C GLY A 662 -26.46 32.42 -16.92
N LEU A 663 -25.80 33.51 -17.33
CA LEU A 663 -26.35 34.60 -18.16
C LEU A 663 -25.27 35.64 -18.46
#